data_AF-A0A7W1FF56-F1
#
_entry.id   AF-A0A7W1FF56-F1
#
_cell.length_a   1.000
_cell.length_b   1.000
_cell.length_c   1.000
_cell.angle_alpha   90.00
_cell.angle_beta   90.00
_cell.angle_gamma   90.00
#
_symmetry.space_group_name_H-M   'P 1'
#
loop_
_entity.id
_entity.type
_entity.pdbx_description
1 polymer ?
#
loop_
_entity_poly.entity_id
_entity_poly.type
_entity_poly.pdbx_seq_one_letter_code
_entity_poly.pdbx_strand_id
1 'polypeptide(L)'
;MTEVVKQGGVRRGANMGMMRCLAGDTMISTIEGRVEIKDLVGKRPYLYCTDGKKVRVRQADKVFSNGIRETIRVWFDDDTHLDCTPDHPILLADCQTYREAGKLQFGDSVAAFYKRLVNNRFCVSITGSRLHVAEHIAVAEMKYGVYPTAGGRNRKPEETVVHHIDHNPLNNSPENLELMTIRQHGVHHGSHDPKFIAHRERIAADRKGKTWEEYYGIEKAAELRERKRKRMSGQPSWNANLTGENYTAHYPNGFGNQHCAPNHKVVRLELLGEQEVFDVSMPEFHNFVANGVFVHNCTHPDLLRFIHAKNDQHSLTNFNISVNVTDKFLEAVDNKEWFQTEFDGEAWTQPVFDAVTGTDYVVYRRPNGETVTFADKLAFENTDLFDCTIEEPPQPGMIYAPDIWNRIIASAHKYAEPGIAFIDEVNRHNYLMNSMGPIYASNPCVTADTLVYTDEGLVSVGELYKTQRDFEAVVDARFGTEKTFQESSKVFKTGVKKVYRLQTKEGYYVRATANHRIMTTRGWIELSELTAGDKIHILNRKGGFGVKGTLALGRTLGWLVGDGSISPSIKRATLSFFGGEQTLADEFAVYVNDLVEPLTIGSKGSYPISAAAVKNRAETRVASERLYKIAEEYGLTEDKLQVPEIVLRGSESMQRGFLQALFSADGMVSGNLEKGVNVRLTSISIGLLEAVQKILLNFGIASKIYRNRRNASARFLPNGKGGNKEYSCQAYHELSVGKQNIHGFVEEIGFLLEAKQEKLKNFLQNLKCGFYSENFTATVKSIVLEGEEEVFDLTEPTTHSFIANGIVVHNCGEQMLHSNNSCNLGSIDLSKFYKRVGDGKNVDECVKWERLARVTQLSTQFLDNVIDAGDFPLDDIDDVVKRTRPVGLGIMGFADLCLKLQITYGEQ
;
A
#
# COMPACT_ATOMS: atom_id res chain seq x y z
N MET A 1 -26.66 -17.53 -26.70
CA MET A 1 -26.85 -16.34 -25.85
C MET A 1 -26.45 -15.13 -26.66
N THR A 2 -27.45 -14.38 -27.10
CA THR A 2 -27.39 -13.35 -28.13
C THR A 2 -27.40 -11.94 -27.51
N GLU A 3 -26.72 -11.00 -28.17
CA GLU A 3 -26.86 -9.53 -28.09
C GLU A 3 -26.54 -8.76 -26.79
N VAL A 4 -26.44 -9.38 -25.60
CA VAL A 4 -26.18 -8.62 -24.35
C VAL A 4 -24.73 -8.14 -24.19
N VAL A 5 -23.76 -8.69 -24.94
CA VAL A 5 -22.32 -8.38 -24.74
C VAL A 5 -21.88 -7.04 -25.36
N LYS A 6 -22.71 -6.38 -26.17
CA LYS A 6 -22.35 -5.12 -26.85
C LYS A 6 -22.59 -3.84 -26.04
N GLN A 7 -23.15 -3.93 -24.82
CA GLN A 7 -23.38 -2.77 -23.95
C GLN A 7 -22.74 -3.00 -22.58
N GLY A 8 -21.47 -2.59 -22.41
CA GLY A 8 -20.77 -2.38 -21.13
C GLY A 8 -21.34 -3.09 -19.88
N GLY A 9 -21.41 -4.42 -19.89
CA GLY A 9 -21.99 -5.20 -18.80
C GLY A 9 -21.06 -5.27 -17.59
N VAL A 10 -21.62 -5.14 -16.38
CA VAL A 10 -20.95 -5.40 -15.10
C VAL A 10 -20.38 -6.83 -15.12
N ARG A 11 -19.09 -7.00 -14.79
CA ARG A 11 -18.41 -8.30 -14.83
C ARG A 11 -19.09 -9.28 -13.86
N ARG A 12 -19.67 -10.37 -14.39
CA ARG A 12 -19.96 -11.57 -13.59
C ARG A 12 -18.61 -12.16 -13.15
N GLY A 13 -18.34 -12.15 -11.84
CA GLY A 13 -17.13 -12.76 -11.30
C GLY A 13 -17.14 -14.25 -11.60
N ALA A 14 -16.02 -14.81 -12.06
CA ALA A 14 -15.86 -16.26 -12.15
C ALA A 14 -16.27 -16.89 -10.81
N ASN A 15 -17.13 -17.91 -10.80
CA ASN A 15 -17.48 -18.71 -9.63
C ASN A 15 -16.23 -19.47 -9.15
N MET A 16 -15.26 -18.73 -8.60
CA MET A 16 -14.31 -19.24 -7.63
C MET A 16 -15.13 -19.77 -6.48
N GLY A 17 -14.96 -21.05 -6.18
CA GLY A 17 -15.72 -21.73 -5.16
C GLY A 17 -15.81 -20.91 -3.91
N MET A 18 -17.05 -20.72 -3.48
CA MET A 18 -17.43 -20.33 -2.12
C MET A 18 -16.40 -19.38 -1.49
N MET A 19 -16.33 -18.17 -2.07
CA MET A 19 -15.73 -17.04 -1.37
C MET A 19 -16.81 -16.47 -0.45
N ARG A 20 -16.50 -16.49 0.83
CA ARG A 20 -17.35 -16.10 1.95
C ARG A 20 -17.64 -14.61 1.84
N CYS A 21 -18.79 -14.21 1.28
CA CYS A 21 -19.08 -12.79 1.05
C CYS A 21 -20.47 -12.37 1.57
N LEU A 22 -20.64 -11.07 1.80
CA LEU A 22 -21.86 -10.41 2.29
C LEU A 22 -22.46 -9.54 1.19
N ALA A 23 -23.78 -9.36 1.18
CA ALA A 23 -24.44 -8.45 0.23
C ALA A 23 -24.07 -6.97 0.49
N GLY A 24 -24.07 -6.14 -0.56
CA GLY A 24 -23.59 -4.76 -0.48
C GLY A 24 -24.30 -3.82 0.49
N ASP A 25 -25.57 -4.07 0.79
CA ASP A 25 -26.39 -3.35 1.77
C ASP A 25 -26.22 -3.88 3.21
N THR A 26 -25.35 -4.85 3.43
CA THR A 26 -25.05 -5.38 4.76
C THR A 26 -24.40 -4.29 5.63
N MET A 27 -25.00 -4.00 6.78
CA MET A 27 -24.53 -2.97 7.70
C MET A 27 -23.39 -3.52 8.58
N ILE A 28 -22.19 -2.99 8.39
CA ILE A 28 -21.01 -3.33 9.18
C ILE A 28 -20.95 -2.42 10.40
N SER A 29 -20.76 -3.02 11.59
CA SER A 29 -20.67 -2.26 12.83
C SER A 29 -19.24 -1.77 13.05
N THR A 30 -19.03 -0.47 12.85
CA THR A 30 -17.77 0.24 13.13
C THR A 30 -17.85 1.01 14.45
N ILE A 31 -16.72 1.48 14.98
CA ILE A 31 -16.71 2.35 16.17
C ILE A 31 -17.42 3.70 15.92
N GLU A 32 -17.47 4.17 14.67
CA GLU A 32 -18.08 5.44 14.26
C GLU A 32 -19.58 5.29 13.93
N GLY A 33 -20.09 4.06 13.87
CA GLY A 33 -21.48 3.77 13.53
C GLY A 33 -21.61 2.59 12.57
N ARG A 34 -22.84 2.34 12.11
CA ARG A 34 -23.10 1.30 11.11
C ARG A 34 -23.00 1.91 9.72
N VAL A 35 -22.25 1.27 8.84
CA VAL A 35 -22.04 1.69 7.44
C VAL A 35 -22.26 0.48 6.54
N GLU A 36 -22.90 0.67 5.40
CA GLU A 36 -23.06 -0.39 4.40
C GLU A 36 -21.68 -0.86 3.89
N ILE A 37 -21.50 -2.17 3.74
CA ILE A 37 -20.20 -2.74 3.38
C ILE A 37 -19.67 -2.20 2.04
N LYS A 38 -20.56 -1.92 1.07
CA LYS A 38 -20.18 -1.34 -0.22
C LYS A 38 -19.57 0.07 -0.10
N ASP A 39 -20.00 0.85 0.89
CA ASP A 39 -19.48 2.20 1.14
C ASP A 39 -18.16 2.18 1.93
N LEU A 40 -17.78 1.01 2.45
CA LEU A 40 -16.52 0.77 3.12
C LEU A 40 -15.42 0.28 2.16
N VAL A 41 -15.75 -0.05 0.91
CA VAL A 41 -14.77 -0.54 -0.08
C VAL A 41 -13.60 0.44 -0.23
N GLY A 42 -12.38 -0.09 -0.12
CA GLY A 42 -11.15 0.69 -0.17
C GLY A 42 -10.81 1.46 1.12
N LYS A 43 -11.61 1.33 2.19
CA LYS A 43 -11.33 1.91 3.51
C LYS A 43 -10.78 0.85 4.48
N ARG A 44 -10.17 1.30 5.57
CA ARG A 44 -9.66 0.48 6.69
C ARG A 44 -10.36 0.84 8.02
N PRO A 45 -11.67 0.55 8.15
CA PRO A 45 -12.45 0.94 9.32
C PRO A 45 -12.03 0.17 10.58
N TYR A 46 -12.25 0.77 11.75
CA TYR A 46 -12.14 0.07 13.04
C TYR A 46 -13.44 -0.69 13.33
N LEU A 47 -13.33 -2.02 13.38
CA LEU A 47 -14.46 -2.92 13.50
C LEU A 47 -14.44 -3.67 14.82
N TYR A 48 -15.64 -4.05 15.26
CA TYR A 48 -15.79 -4.98 16.39
C TYR A 48 -15.53 -6.41 15.93
N CYS A 49 -14.71 -7.13 16.68
CA CYS A 49 -14.39 -8.55 16.50
C CYS A 49 -14.43 -9.27 17.85
N THR A 50 -14.26 -10.59 17.88
CA THR A 50 -14.30 -11.37 19.13
C THR A 50 -13.19 -12.43 19.16
N ASP A 51 -12.66 -12.67 20.35
CA ASP A 51 -11.76 -13.80 20.66
C ASP A 51 -12.53 -15.03 21.17
N GLY A 52 -13.87 -15.02 21.03
CA GLY A 52 -14.78 -16.02 21.57
C GLY A 52 -15.14 -15.83 23.04
N LYS A 53 -14.49 -14.90 23.77
CA LYS A 53 -14.77 -14.61 25.19
C LYS A 53 -15.30 -13.20 25.41
N LYS A 54 -14.73 -12.21 24.75
CA LYS A 54 -15.12 -10.79 24.84
C LYS A 54 -14.95 -10.07 23.51
N VAL A 55 -15.69 -8.98 23.37
CA VAL A 55 -15.60 -8.11 22.20
C VAL A 55 -14.27 -7.34 22.23
N ARG A 56 -13.64 -7.28 21.06
CA ARG A 56 -12.40 -6.57 20.72
C ARG A 56 -12.68 -5.54 19.63
N VAL A 57 -11.74 -4.63 19.44
CA VAL A 57 -11.71 -3.71 18.29
C VAL A 57 -10.41 -3.95 17.55
N ARG A 58 -10.46 -4.06 16.22
CA ARG A 58 -9.29 -4.11 15.33
C ARG A 58 -9.54 -3.26 14.10
N GLN A 59 -8.47 -2.73 13.53
CA GLN A 59 -8.53 -2.07 12.23
C GLN A 59 -8.56 -3.15 11.15
N ALA A 60 -9.50 -3.05 10.21
CA ALA A 60 -9.53 -3.95 9.06
C ALA A 60 -8.34 -3.68 8.11
N ASP A 61 -7.76 -4.73 7.52
CA ASP A 61 -6.67 -4.59 6.53
C ASP A 61 -7.19 -4.02 5.20
N LYS A 62 -8.38 -4.47 4.79
CA LYS A 62 -9.09 -3.99 3.59
C LYS A 62 -10.56 -4.40 3.58
N VAL A 63 -11.40 -3.60 2.94
CA VAL A 63 -12.76 -3.99 2.51
C VAL A 63 -12.81 -3.98 0.99
N PHE A 64 -13.34 -5.04 0.37
CA PHE A 64 -13.25 -5.24 -1.08
C PHE A 64 -14.54 -5.85 -1.67
N SER A 65 -14.82 -5.54 -2.94
CA SER A 65 -15.88 -6.20 -3.72
C SER A 65 -15.36 -7.51 -4.29
N ASN A 66 -16.17 -8.56 -4.19
CA ASN A 66 -15.92 -9.90 -4.71
C ASN A 66 -16.82 -10.24 -5.92
N GLY A 67 -17.45 -9.22 -6.53
CA GLY A 67 -18.26 -9.36 -7.73
C GLY A 67 -19.68 -9.88 -7.46
N ILE A 68 -20.35 -10.37 -8.51
CA ILE A 68 -21.73 -10.85 -8.44
C ILE A 68 -21.77 -12.35 -8.07
N ARG A 69 -22.56 -12.72 -7.05
CA ARG A 69 -22.72 -14.09 -6.51
C ARG A 69 -24.17 -14.37 -6.14
N GLU A 70 -24.56 -15.64 -6.11
CA GLU A 70 -25.84 -16.07 -5.55
C GLU A 70 -25.84 -15.93 -4.01
N THR A 71 -26.87 -15.30 -3.46
CA THR A 71 -27.01 -15.03 -2.03
C THR A 71 -28.27 -15.65 -1.44
N ILE A 72 -28.19 -15.92 -0.13
CA ILE A 72 -29.32 -16.30 0.71
C ILE A 72 -29.53 -15.24 1.79
N ARG A 73 -30.77 -15.12 2.26
CA ARG A 73 -31.16 -14.37 3.43
C ARG A 73 -31.35 -15.30 4.61
N VAL A 74 -30.59 -15.08 5.67
CA VAL A 74 -30.77 -15.74 6.97
C VAL A 74 -31.66 -14.86 7.83
N TRP A 75 -32.88 -15.29 8.13
CA TRP A 75 -33.79 -14.56 9.02
C TRP A 75 -33.62 -14.98 10.48
N PHE A 76 -33.60 -13.98 11.35
CA PHE A 76 -33.55 -14.14 12.80
C PHE A 76 -34.91 -13.91 13.47
N ASP A 77 -35.02 -14.28 14.74
CA ASP A 77 -36.25 -14.27 15.55
C ASP A 77 -36.73 -12.89 16.02
N ASP A 78 -35.98 -11.85 15.68
CA ASP A 78 -36.31 -10.45 15.91
C ASP A 78 -36.62 -9.68 14.61
N ASP A 79 -36.94 -10.41 13.54
CA ASP A 79 -37.18 -9.90 12.17
C ASP A 79 -35.95 -9.24 11.51
N THR A 80 -34.75 -9.34 12.12
CA THR A 80 -33.51 -8.97 11.44
C THR A 80 -33.02 -10.08 10.51
N HIS A 81 -32.10 -9.75 9.61
CA HIS A 81 -31.55 -10.72 8.67
C HIS A 81 -30.11 -10.42 8.27
N LEU A 82 -29.44 -11.43 7.71
CA LEU A 82 -28.15 -11.31 7.05
C LEU A 82 -28.24 -11.87 5.63
N ASP A 83 -27.83 -11.07 4.66
CA ASP A 83 -27.73 -11.49 3.26
C ASP A 83 -26.27 -11.81 2.93
N CYS A 84 -26.02 -13.06 2.58
CA CYS A 84 -24.67 -13.54 2.35
C CYS A 84 -24.64 -14.73 1.39
N THR A 85 -23.45 -15.11 0.93
CA THR A 85 -23.30 -16.34 0.16
C THR A 85 -23.59 -17.56 1.06
N PRO A 86 -24.15 -18.67 0.54
CA PRO A 86 -24.51 -19.83 1.33
C PRO A 86 -23.36 -20.44 2.16
N ASP A 87 -22.12 -20.22 1.73
CA ASP A 87 -20.89 -20.68 2.38
C ASP A 87 -20.31 -19.71 3.40
N HIS A 88 -20.91 -18.54 3.59
CA HIS A 88 -20.41 -17.54 4.53
C HIS A 88 -20.51 -18.06 5.98
N PRO A 89 -19.41 -18.20 6.73
CA PRO A 89 -19.45 -18.74 8.09
C PRO A 89 -19.99 -17.72 9.08
N ILE A 90 -21.02 -18.11 9.82
CA ILE A 90 -21.62 -17.35 10.92
C ILE A 90 -21.23 -17.99 12.24
N LEU A 91 -20.79 -17.19 13.21
CA LEU A 91 -20.41 -17.66 14.54
C LEU A 91 -21.67 -18.08 15.32
N LEU A 92 -21.65 -19.29 15.90
CA LEU A 92 -22.72 -19.81 16.74
C LEU A 92 -22.65 -19.25 18.16
N ALA A 93 -23.75 -19.38 18.89
CA ALA A 93 -23.91 -18.84 20.25
C ALA A 93 -22.93 -19.40 21.30
N ASP A 94 -22.26 -20.52 21.01
CA ASP A 94 -21.16 -21.03 21.85
C ASP A 94 -19.89 -20.16 21.76
N CYS A 95 -19.87 -19.20 20.84
CA CYS A 95 -18.77 -18.28 20.56
C CYS A 95 -17.45 -18.98 20.17
N GLN A 96 -17.53 -20.22 19.68
CA GLN A 96 -16.39 -21.03 19.28
C GLN A 96 -16.57 -21.65 17.90
N THR A 97 -17.80 -22.02 17.56
CA THR A 97 -18.09 -22.80 16.35
C THR A 97 -18.66 -21.92 15.26
N TYR A 98 -18.17 -22.07 14.03
CA TYR A 98 -18.76 -21.43 12.85
C TYR A 98 -19.59 -22.44 12.06
N ARG A 99 -20.69 -21.97 11.46
CA ARG A 99 -21.49 -22.73 10.50
C ARG A 99 -21.76 -21.89 9.27
N GLU A 100 -21.62 -22.49 8.10
CA GLU A 100 -21.99 -21.86 6.83
C GLU A 100 -23.48 -21.49 6.82
N ALA A 101 -23.80 -20.31 6.31
CA ALA A 101 -25.14 -19.74 6.34
C ALA A 101 -26.22 -20.69 5.74
N GLY A 102 -25.91 -21.36 4.64
CA GLY A 102 -26.81 -22.30 3.96
C GLY A 102 -26.97 -23.64 4.67
N LYS A 103 -26.13 -23.94 5.66
CA LYS A 103 -26.21 -25.14 6.51
C LYS A 103 -26.88 -24.87 7.86
N LEU A 104 -27.32 -23.64 8.12
CA LEU A 104 -28.07 -23.31 9.33
C LEU A 104 -29.46 -23.95 9.31
N GLN A 105 -29.89 -24.41 10.48
CA GLN A 105 -31.19 -25.04 10.69
C GLN A 105 -32.11 -24.14 11.53
N PHE A 106 -33.43 -24.37 11.40
CA PHE A 106 -34.41 -23.70 12.24
C PHE A 106 -34.09 -23.90 13.73
N GLY A 107 -33.98 -22.81 14.47
CA GLY A 107 -33.65 -22.79 15.90
C GLY A 107 -32.15 -22.75 16.22
N ASP A 108 -31.25 -22.82 15.24
CA ASP A 108 -29.82 -22.59 15.45
C ASP A 108 -29.61 -21.20 16.07
N SER A 109 -28.82 -21.16 17.14
CA SER A 109 -28.56 -19.92 17.88
C SER A 109 -27.20 -19.35 17.47
N VAL A 110 -27.19 -18.08 17.04
CA VAL A 110 -25.98 -17.39 16.56
C VAL A 110 -25.46 -16.38 17.58
N ALA A 111 -24.17 -16.06 17.48
CA ALA A 111 -23.53 -15.07 18.34
C ALA A 111 -23.91 -13.64 17.93
N ALA A 112 -24.65 -12.98 18.81
CA ALA A 112 -25.10 -11.61 18.64
C ALA A 112 -24.15 -10.61 19.31
N PHE A 113 -24.02 -9.44 18.69
CA PHE A 113 -23.27 -8.30 19.19
C PHE A 113 -24.20 -7.29 19.88
N TYR A 114 -23.81 -6.83 21.06
CA TYR A 114 -24.57 -5.85 21.84
C TYR A 114 -23.72 -4.63 22.18
N LYS A 115 -24.29 -3.43 21.96
CA LYS A 115 -23.71 -2.15 22.39
C LYS A 115 -24.78 -1.37 23.17
N ARG A 116 -24.47 -0.95 24.40
CA ARG A 116 -25.39 -0.20 25.27
C ARG A 116 -24.71 0.97 25.96
N LEU A 117 -25.49 2.01 26.28
CA LEU A 117 -25.03 3.16 27.06
C LEU A 117 -25.25 2.90 28.56
N VAL A 118 -24.18 2.85 29.35
CA VAL A 118 -24.23 2.66 30.81
C VAL A 118 -23.39 3.74 31.48
N ASN A 119 -23.95 4.49 32.42
CA ASN A 119 -23.25 5.57 33.14
C ASN A 119 -22.51 6.56 32.22
N ASN A 120 -23.14 6.94 31.10
CA ASN A 120 -22.58 7.84 30.08
C ASN A 120 -21.33 7.30 29.37
N ARG A 121 -21.22 5.97 29.21
CA ARG A 121 -20.17 5.29 28.44
C ARG A 121 -20.76 4.15 27.63
N PHE A 122 -20.22 3.91 26.43
CA PHE A 122 -20.59 2.74 25.64
C PHE A 122 -19.94 1.48 26.22
N CYS A 123 -20.74 0.44 26.40
CA CYS A 123 -20.31 -0.91 26.78
C CYS A 123 -20.76 -1.90 25.71
N VAL A 124 -19.83 -2.76 25.30
CA VAL A 124 -20.02 -3.81 24.30
C VAL A 124 -19.95 -5.20 24.92
N SER A 125 -20.68 -6.14 24.36
CA SER A 125 -20.67 -7.56 24.76
C SER A 125 -21.12 -8.46 23.62
N ILE A 126 -20.82 -9.74 23.75
CA ILE A 126 -21.26 -10.82 22.85
C ILE A 126 -22.23 -11.74 23.59
N THR A 127 -23.10 -12.41 22.84
CA THR A 127 -23.93 -13.55 23.29
C THR A 127 -23.23 -14.45 24.30
N GLY A 128 -23.93 -14.85 25.35
CA GLY A 128 -23.44 -15.80 26.37
C GLY A 128 -22.34 -15.28 27.30
N SER A 129 -21.67 -14.17 26.97
CA SER A 129 -20.60 -13.60 27.79
C SER A 129 -21.14 -12.71 28.91
N ARG A 130 -20.71 -12.98 30.14
CA ARG A 130 -20.94 -12.10 31.30
C ARG A 130 -19.99 -10.89 31.33
N LEU A 131 -19.03 -10.83 30.39
CA LEU A 131 -18.01 -9.79 30.33
C LEU A 131 -18.51 -8.62 29.46
N HIS A 132 -18.93 -7.54 30.12
CA HIS A 132 -19.14 -6.26 29.45
C HIS A 132 -17.83 -5.49 29.39
N VAL A 133 -17.37 -5.20 28.18
CA VAL A 133 -16.17 -4.39 27.96
C VAL A 133 -16.61 -2.97 27.65
N ALA A 134 -16.04 -1.98 28.34
CA ALA A 134 -16.30 -0.60 27.98
C ALA A 134 -15.56 -0.29 26.66
N GLU A 135 -16.23 0.34 25.71
CA GLU A 135 -15.71 0.52 24.34
C GLU A 135 -14.37 1.26 24.30
N HIS A 136 -14.23 2.35 25.06
CA HIS A 136 -12.95 3.06 25.22
C HIS A 136 -11.81 2.17 25.74
N ILE A 137 -12.10 1.13 26.53
CA ILE A 137 -11.09 0.16 26.97
C ILE A 137 -10.71 -0.77 25.82
N ALA A 138 -11.69 -1.24 25.04
CA ALA A 138 -11.42 -2.08 23.87
C ALA A 138 -10.61 -1.33 22.79
N VAL A 139 -10.92 -0.04 22.58
CA VAL A 139 -10.16 0.83 21.64
C VAL A 139 -8.78 1.16 22.19
N ALA A 140 -8.64 1.44 23.48
CA ALA A 140 -7.34 1.67 24.10
C ALA A 140 -6.46 0.41 24.07
N GLU A 141 -7.01 -0.78 24.27
CA GLU A 141 -6.28 -2.06 24.16
C GLU A 141 -5.81 -2.30 22.72
N MET A 142 -6.61 -1.92 21.73
CA MET A 142 -6.21 -1.94 20.32
C MET A 142 -5.06 -0.97 20.03
N LYS A 143 -5.15 0.27 20.54
CA LYS A 143 -4.16 1.33 20.29
C LYS A 143 -2.83 1.11 21.03
N TYR A 144 -2.88 0.63 22.27
CA TYR A 144 -1.71 0.59 23.17
C TYR A 144 -1.30 -0.83 23.59
N GLY A 145 -1.98 -1.87 23.12
CA GLY A 145 -1.77 -3.24 23.55
C GLY A 145 -2.35 -3.53 24.95
N VAL A 146 -1.89 -4.61 25.59
CA VAL A 146 -2.34 -4.97 26.94
C VAL A 146 -1.67 -4.06 27.98
N TYR A 147 -2.45 -3.29 28.71
CA TYR A 147 -1.97 -2.38 29.76
C TYR A 147 -2.64 -2.67 31.12
N PRO A 148 -1.96 -2.41 32.25
CA PRO A 148 -2.50 -2.63 33.59
C PRO A 148 -3.63 -1.63 33.89
N THR A 149 -4.87 -2.08 33.81
CA THR A 149 -6.06 -1.29 34.15
C THR A 149 -6.29 -1.22 35.65
N ALA A 150 -6.63 -0.04 36.17
CA ALA A 150 -7.01 0.14 37.56
C ALA A 150 -8.28 -0.65 37.96
N GLY A 151 -8.14 -1.62 38.86
CA GLY A 151 -9.23 -2.48 39.34
C GLY A 151 -9.72 -2.10 40.74
N GLY A 152 -11.04 -1.93 40.92
CA GLY A 152 -11.66 -1.80 42.25
C GLY A 152 -11.71 -0.39 42.86
N ARG A 153 -12.13 -0.31 44.14
CA ARG A 153 -12.36 0.95 44.88
C ARG A 153 -11.09 1.58 45.47
N ASN A 154 -9.97 0.83 45.55
CA ASN A 154 -8.71 1.27 46.14
C ASN A 154 -7.62 1.36 45.04
N ARG A 155 -7.76 2.33 44.14
CA ARG A 155 -6.85 2.50 43.02
C ARG A 155 -5.56 3.19 43.45
N LYS A 156 -4.41 2.69 42.98
CA LYS A 156 -3.10 3.28 43.31
C LYS A 156 -2.75 4.42 42.34
N PRO A 157 -2.05 5.48 42.78
CA PRO A 157 -1.68 6.62 41.92
C PRO A 157 -0.94 6.25 40.63
N GLU A 158 -0.15 5.18 40.68
CA GLU A 158 0.66 4.63 39.59
C GLU A 158 -0.12 3.74 38.60
N GLU A 159 -1.36 3.37 38.90
CA GLU A 159 -2.19 2.58 37.99
C GLU A 159 -2.66 3.41 36.78
N THR A 160 -2.83 2.74 35.64
CA THR A 160 -3.15 3.41 34.37
C THR A 160 -4.66 3.50 34.16
N VAL A 161 -5.12 4.63 33.61
CA VAL A 161 -6.50 4.89 33.22
C VAL A 161 -6.56 5.46 31.81
N VAL A 162 -7.63 5.15 31.08
CA VAL A 162 -7.92 5.74 29.78
C VAL A 162 -8.57 7.12 29.98
N HIS A 163 -8.00 8.13 29.36
CA HIS A 163 -8.46 9.51 29.36
C HIS A 163 -9.04 9.88 27.98
N HIS A 164 -10.14 10.63 27.99
CA HIS A 164 -10.73 11.25 26.81
C HIS A 164 -10.22 12.70 26.72
N ILE A 165 -9.44 13.04 25.68
CA ILE A 165 -8.78 14.34 25.52
C ILE A 165 -9.81 15.48 25.44
N ASP A 166 -10.91 15.26 24.72
CA ASP A 166 -12.01 16.22 24.59
C ASP A 166 -12.96 16.24 25.81
N HIS A 167 -12.67 15.44 26.85
CA HIS A 167 -13.51 15.24 28.03
C HIS A 167 -14.93 14.71 27.72
N ASN A 168 -15.19 14.23 26.49
CA ASN A 168 -16.44 13.60 26.09
C ASN A 168 -16.33 12.08 26.16
N PRO A 169 -16.97 11.43 27.16
CA PRO A 169 -16.85 9.98 27.37
C PRO A 169 -17.56 9.11 26.32
N LEU A 170 -18.22 9.74 25.33
CA LEU A 170 -18.87 9.07 24.22
C LEU A 170 -18.01 9.08 22.94
N ASN A 171 -16.98 9.93 22.87
CA ASN A 171 -16.06 9.99 21.75
C ASN A 171 -14.94 8.98 21.94
N ASN A 172 -15.13 7.77 21.46
CA ASN A 172 -14.16 6.67 21.60
C ASN A 172 -13.24 6.52 20.39
N SER A 173 -13.10 7.56 19.54
CA SER A 173 -12.13 7.54 18.45
C SER A 173 -10.71 7.35 19.01
N PRO A 174 -9.86 6.52 18.39
CA PRO A 174 -8.52 6.21 18.91
C PRO A 174 -7.69 7.45 19.20
N GLU A 175 -7.81 8.50 18.39
CA GLU A 175 -7.10 9.78 18.51
C GLU A 175 -7.53 10.58 19.74
N ASN A 176 -8.76 10.36 20.23
CA ASN A 176 -9.30 11.02 21.42
C ASN A 176 -8.97 10.29 22.74
N LEU A 177 -8.34 9.11 22.67
CA LEU A 177 -8.00 8.29 23.83
C LEU A 177 -6.51 8.33 24.13
N GLU A 178 -6.17 8.58 25.40
CA GLU A 178 -4.80 8.60 25.91
C GLU A 178 -4.68 7.75 27.18
N LEU A 179 -3.55 7.06 27.36
CA LEU A 179 -3.22 6.38 28.61
C LEU A 179 -2.41 7.32 29.52
N MET A 180 -2.85 7.45 30.75
CA MET A 180 -2.10 8.18 31.77
C MET A 180 -2.31 7.54 33.15
N THR A 181 -1.39 7.81 34.07
CA THR A 181 -1.53 7.35 35.46
C THR A 181 -2.70 8.05 36.15
N ILE A 182 -3.29 7.43 37.16
CA ILE A 182 -4.34 8.06 37.97
C ILE A 182 -3.85 9.38 38.58
N ARG A 183 -2.56 9.46 38.95
CA ARG A 183 -1.95 10.71 39.41
C ARG A 183 -1.99 11.80 38.34
N GLN A 184 -1.58 11.48 37.11
CA GLN A 184 -1.60 12.42 35.97
C GLN A 184 -3.03 12.80 35.59
N HIS A 185 -3.94 11.83 35.52
CA HIS A 185 -5.37 12.06 35.28
C HIS A 185 -5.97 12.95 36.37
N GLY A 186 -5.60 12.74 37.64
CA GLY A 186 -6.00 13.58 38.76
C GLY A 186 -5.49 15.01 38.65
N VAL A 187 -4.26 15.21 38.15
CA VAL A 187 -3.68 16.53 37.85
C VAL A 187 -4.42 17.20 36.67
N HIS A 188 -4.70 16.45 35.60
CA HIS A 188 -5.40 16.95 34.41
C HIS A 188 -6.83 17.43 34.71
N HIS A 189 -7.56 16.72 35.59
CA HIS A 189 -8.90 17.13 36.04
C HIS A 189 -8.86 17.96 37.35
N GLY A 190 -7.67 18.28 37.86
CA GLY A 190 -7.44 18.86 39.18
C GLY A 190 -6.77 20.23 39.14
N SER A 191 -7.62 21.26 39.11
CA SER A 191 -7.38 22.65 39.53
C SER A 191 -6.18 22.84 40.49
N HIS A 192 -5.11 23.47 40.02
CA HIS A 192 -3.93 23.88 40.82
C HIS A 192 -4.23 25.09 41.73
N ASP A 193 -5.18 24.97 42.65
CA ASP A 193 -5.31 25.89 43.78
C ASP A 193 -5.35 25.10 45.10
N PRO A 194 -4.37 25.26 46.01
CA PRO A 194 -4.37 24.69 47.35
C PRO A 194 -5.68 24.95 48.13
N LYS A 195 -6.40 26.03 47.83
CA LYS A 195 -7.70 26.35 48.43
C LYS A 195 -8.82 25.41 47.97
N PHE A 196 -8.76 24.89 46.73
CA PHE A 196 -9.75 23.98 46.17
C PHE A 196 -9.60 22.55 46.69
N ILE A 197 -8.37 22.09 46.92
CA ILE A 197 -8.09 20.78 47.53
C ILE A 197 -8.59 20.77 48.99
N ALA A 198 -8.24 21.81 49.76
CA ALA A 198 -8.73 22.00 51.13
C ALA A 198 -10.27 22.16 51.19
N HIS A 199 -10.90 22.70 50.15
CA HIS A 199 -12.36 22.78 50.04
C HIS A 199 -13.02 21.42 49.77
N ARG A 200 -12.46 20.59 48.88
CA ARG A 200 -12.97 19.24 48.60
C ARG A 200 -12.79 18.30 49.79
N GLU A 201 -11.67 18.38 50.50
CA GLU A 201 -11.44 17.59 51.73
C GLU A 201 -12.42 17.98 52.84
N ARG A 202 -12.70 19.28 53.00
CA ARG A 202 -13.70 19.79 53.95
C ARG A 202 -15.12 19.32 53.60
N ILE A 203 -15.50 19.39 52.32
CA ILE A 203 -16.81 18.89 51.84
C ILE A 203 -16.92 17.37 51.98
N ALA A 204 -15.84 16.62 51.70
CA ALA A 204 -15.83 15.17 51.83
C ALA A 204 -15.91 14.72 53.30
N ALA A 205 -15.24 15.42 54.22
CA ALA A 205 -15.36 15.21 55.65
C ALA A 205 -16.79 15.54 56.15
N ASP A 206 -17.38 16.64 55.69
CA ASP A 206 -18.70 17.09 56.10
C ASP A 206 -19.86 16.23 55.53
N ARG A 207 -19.63 15.54 54.39
CA ARG A 207 -20.56 14.56 53.79
C ARG A 207 -20.46 13.15 54.37
N LYS A 208 -19.41 12.84 55.13
CA LYS A 208 -19.13 11.47 55.57
C LYS A 208 -20.20 11.00 56.56
N GLY A 209 -20.97 9.98 56.18
CA GLY A 209 -22.01 9.38 57.01
C GLY A 209 -23.40 10.02 56.91
N LYS A 210 -23.59 11.06 56.08
CA LYS A 210 -24.89 11.71 55.84
C LYS A 210 -25.54 11.23 54.54
N THR A 211 -26.86 11.07 54.53
CA THR A 211 -27.65 10.84 53.31
C THR A 211 -27.74 12.12 52.47
N TRP A 212 -28.16 12.01 51.21
CA TRP A 212 -28.24 13.17 50.32
C TRP A 212 -29.27 14.20 50.83
N GLU A 213 -30.35 13.72 51.41
CA GLU A 213 -31.41 14.47 52.04
C GLU A 213 -30.93 15.22 53.28
N GLU A 214 -30.08 14.58 54.10
CA GLU A 214 -29.47 15.19 55.29
C GLU A 214 -28.42 16.26 54.94
N TYR A 215 -27.73 16.13 53.80
CA TYR A 215 -26.68 17.07 53.42
C TYR A 215 -27.17 18.26 52.56
N TYR A 216 -28.12 18.02 51.64
CA TYR A 216 -28.61 19.06 50.73
C TYR A 216 -30.00 19.60 51.08
N GLY A 217 -30.72 18.94 52.00
CA GLY A 217 -32.15 19.14 52.19
C GLY A 217 -32.96 18.34 51.17
N ILE A 218 -34.16 17.91 51.56
CA ILE A 218 -35.02 16.99 50.78
C ILE A 218 -35.32 17.53 49.38
N GLU A 219 -35.68 18.80 49.26
CA GLU A 219 -36.03 19.42 47.96
C GLU A 219 -34.83 19.48 47.00
N LYS A 220 -33.67 19.90 47.48
CA LYS A 220 -32.47 20.02 46.63
C LYS A 220 -31.86 18.66 46.29
N ALA A 221 -31.97 17.69 47.19
CA ALA A 221 -31.63 16.30 46.91
C ALA A 221 -32.56 15.68 45.85
N ALA A 222 -33.87 15.97 45.91
CA ALA A 222 -34.83 15.57 44.89
C ALA A 222 -34.56 16.24 43.54
N GLU A 223 -34.31 17.55 43.53
CA GLU A 223 -33.94 18.31 42.32
C GLU A 223 -32.67 17.76 41.66
N LEU A 224 -31.62 17.47 42.44
CA LEU A 224 -30.39 16.91 41.92
C LEU A 224 -30.56 15.45 41.45
N ARG A 225 -31.42 14.66 42.09
CA ARG A 225 -31.80 13.32 41.61
C ARG A 225 -32.59 13.40 40.31
N GLU A 226 -33.52 14.33 40.20
CA GLU A 226 -34.30 14.60 38.99
C GLU A 226 -33.39 15.07 37.85
N ARG A 227 -32.44 15.96 38.14
CA ARG A 227 -31.43 16.42 37.19
C ARG A 227 -30.50 15.29 36.75
N LYS A 228 -30.11 14.38 37.66
CA LYS A 228 -29.35 13.16 37.34
C LYS A 228 -30.19 12.18 36.50
N ARG A 229 -31.49 12.04 36.78
CA ARG A 229 -32.45 11.22 36.04
C ARG A 229 -32.63 11.74 34.61
N LYS A 230 -32.83 13.07 34.44
CA LYS A 230 -32.87 13.77 33.15
C LYS A 230 -31.56 13.69 32.37
N ARG A 231 -30.42 13.65 33.05
CA ARG A 231 -29.09 13.47 32.43
C ARG A 231 -28.85 12.03 31.94
N MET A 232 -29.65 11.07 32.40
CA MET A 232 -29.66 9.67 31.91
C MET A 232 -30.72 9.41 30.84
N SER A 233 -31.64 10.34 30.57
CA SER A 233 -32.76 10.15 29.64
C SER A 233 -32.61 10.90 28.31
N GLY A 234 -31.39 11.25 27.91
CA GLY A 234 -31.12 11.80 26.59
C GLY A 234 -30.69 10.69 25.63
N GLN A 235 -31.59 10.22 24.78
CA GLN A 235 -31.20 9.43 23.60
C GLN A 235 -30.51 10.36 22.59
N PRO A 236 -29.30 10.01 22.12
CA PRO A 236 -28.73 10.63 20.93
C PRO A 236 -29.48 10.17 19.67
N SER A 237 -29.62 11.08 18.71
CA SER A 237 -30.32 10.85 17.43
C SER A 237 -29.72 9.73 16.56
N TRP A 238 -28.51 9.26 16.85
CA TRP A 238 -27.83 8.19 16.10
C TRP A 238 -28.10 6.78 16.64
N ASN A 239 -28.92 6.64 17.69
CA ASN A 239 -29.31 5.36 18.31
C ASN A 239 -30.77 4.96 18.07
N ALA A 240 -31.53 5.73 17.28
CA ALA A 240 -32.97 5.48 17.07
C ALA A 240 -33.28 4.06 16.53
N ASN A 241 -32.31 3.40 15.86
CA ASN A 241 -32.49 2.08 15.24
C ASN A 241 -31.66 0.97 15.88
N LEU A 242 -31.11 1.19 17.09
CA LEU A 242 -30.17 0.25 17.73
C LEU A 242 -30.45 -0.05 19.20
N THR A 243 -31.51 0.54 19.75
CA THR A 243 -32.06 0.14 21.05
C THR A 243 -33.50 -0.23 20.84
N GLY A 244 -33.85 -1.45 21.21
CA GLY A 244 -35.20 -1.96 21.15
C GLY A 244 -36.20 -1.19 22.02
N GLU A 245 -36.62 -0.01 21.58
CA GLU A 245 -37.94 0.52 21.92
C GLU A 245 -39.02 -0.30 21.20
N ASN A 246 -38.74 -0.80 19.98
CA ASN A 246 -39.63 -1.75 19.31
C ASN A 246 -39.51 -3.21 19.84
N TYR A 247 -38.36 -3.61 20.40
CA TYR A 247 -38.17 -4.96 20.97
C TYR A 247 -38.74 -5.09 22.41
N THR A 248 -38.68 -4.01 23.21
CA THR A 248 -39.24 -4.03 24.57
C THR A 248 -40.77 -4.03 24.60
N ALA A 249 -41.44 -3.55 23.54
CA ALA A 249 -42.89 -3.57 23.42
C ALA A 249 -43.50 -4.97 23.23
N HIS A 250 -42.71 -5.98 22.84
CA HIS A 250 -43.17 -7.37 22.65
C HIS A 250 -43.25 -8.20 23.93
N TYR A 251 -42.69 -7.72 25.05
CA TYR A 251 -42.66 -8.44 26.32
C TYR A 251 -43.44 -7.68 27.41
N PRO A 252 -44.73 -8.01 27.64
CA PRO A 252 -45.64 -7.20 28.46
C PRO A 252 -45.25 -7.03 29.94
N ASN A 253 -44.23 -7.75 30.43
CA ASN A 253 -43.78 -7.68 31.82
C ASN A 253 -42.44 -6.95 32.03
N GLY A 254 -41.86 -6.36 30.98
CA GLY A 254 -40.58 -5.65 31.06
C GLY A 254 -39.37 -6.56 31.33
N PHE A 255 -38.20 -6.17 30.86
CA PHE A 255 -36.95 -6.83 31.22
C PHE A 255 -36.53 -6.40 32.63
N GLY A 256 -37.09 -7.05 33.65
CA GLY A 256 -36.54 -6.97 35.00
C GLY A 256 -35.15 -7.60 35.04
N ASN A 257 -34.13 -6.89 35.53
CA ASN A 257 -32.85 -7.36 36.07
C ASN A 257 -32.21 -8.68 35.52
N GLN A 258 -32.39 -9.01 34.23
CA GLN A 258 -31.76 -10.18 33.63
C GLN A 258 -30.41 -9.78 33.01
N HIS A 259 -29.35 -10.40 33.52
CA HIS A 259 -27.95 -10.07 33.24
C HIS A 259 -27.40 -10.60 31.89
N CYS A 260 -28.24 -11.17 31.01
CA CYS A 260 -27.83 -11.69 29.70
C CYS A 260 -28.95 -11.43 28.68
N ALA A 261 -28.62 -10.81 27.54
CA ALA A 261 -29.56 -10.64 26.43
C ALA A 261 -29.72 -11.96 25.65
N PRO A 262 -30.92 -12.28 25.13
CA PRO A 262 -31.18 -13.53 24.41
C PRO A 262 -30.52 -13.53 23.02
N ASN A 263 -29.97 -14.68 22.61
CA ASN A 263 -29.29 -14.85 21.32
C ASN A 263 -30.29 -14.82 20.16
N HIS A 264 -29.84 -14.39 18.97
CA HIS A 264 -30.63 -14.56 17.76
C HIS A 264 -30.77 -16.03 17.39
N LYS A 265 -31.97 -16.43 16.99
CA LYS A 265 -32.26 -17.77 16.47
C LYS A 265 -32.64 -17.70 15.01
N VAL A 266 -32.11 -18.63 14.22
CA VAL A 266 -32.46 -18.75 12.80
C VAL A 266 -33.90 -19.25 12.67
N VAL A 267 -34.75 -18.50 11.97
CA VAL A 267 -36.18 -18.82 11.80
C VAL A 267 -36.49 -19.32 10.39
N ARG A 268 -35.76 -18.85 9.37
CA ARG A 268 -35.88 -19.33 7.99
C ARG A 268 -34.70 -18.87 7.15
N LEU A 269 -34.48 -19.59 6.04
CA LEU A 269 -33.56 -19.22 4.98
C LEU A 269 -34.36 -18.93 3.71
N GLU A 270 -34.01 -17.87 2.99
CA GLU A 270 -34.62 -17.53 1.70
C GLU A 270 -33.55 -17.34 0.63
N LEU A 271 -33.79 -17.83 -0.58
CA LEU A 271 -32.90 -17.57 -1.71
C LEU A 271 -33.22 -16.19 -2.31
N LEU A 272 -32.21 -15.32 -2.46
CA LEU A 272 -32.37 -13.97 -2.99
C LEU A 272 -31.93 -13.82 -4.46
N GLY A 273 -31.14 -14.76 -4.98
CA GLY A 273 -30.60 -14.72 -6.34
C GLY A 273 -29.22 -14.04 -6.40
N GLU A 274 -28.81 -13.59 -7.60
CA GLU A 274 -27.50 -12.97 -7.82
C GLU A 274 -27.44 -11.51 -7.32
N GLN A 275 -26.51 -11.19 -6.42
CA GLN A 275 -26.22 -9.85 -5.90
C GLN A 275 -24.71 -9.56 -5.95
N GLU A 276 -24.33 -8.28 -5.99
CA GLU A 276 -22.92 -7.91 -5.76
C GLU A 276 -22.56 -8.13 -4.28
N VAL A 277 -21.45 -8.81 -4.03
CA VAL A 277 -21.01 -9.22 -2.70
C VAL A 277 -19.63 -8.68 -2.36
N PHE A 278 -19.37 -8.52 -1.06
CA PHE A 278 -18.22 -7.84 -0.50
C PHE A 278 -17.68 -8.61 0.71
N ASP A 279 -16.42 -8.40 1.07
CA ASP A 279 -15.83 -8.99 2.29
C ASP A 279 -14.81 -8.02 2.92
N VAL A 280 -14.44 -8.30 4.17
CA VAL A 280 -13.53 -7.51 4.99
C VAL A 280 -12.37 -8.38 5.45
N SER A 281 -11.12 -8.02 5.18
CA SER A 281 -9.96 -8.66 5.81
C SER A 281 -9.74 -8.11 7.23
N MET A 282 -9.80 -8.98 8.23
CA MET A 282 -9.56 -8.69 9.64
C MET A 282 -8.29 -9.39 10.14
N PRO A 283 -7.37 -8.66 10.79
CA PRO A 283 -6.20 -9.26 11.43
C PRO A 283 -6.58 -9.97 12.74
N GLU A 284 -5.70 -10.89 13.17
CA GLU A 284 -5.70 -11.62 14.45
C GLU A 284 -6.88 -12.58 14.70
N PHE A 285 -8.12 -12.08 14.68
CA PHE A 285 -9.30 -12.87 15.05
C PHE A 285 -10.15 -13.31 13.86
N HIS A 286 -9.87 -12.76 12.68
CA HIS A 286 -10.49 -13.22 11.43
C HIS A 286 -12.03 -13.15 11.40
N ASN A 287 -12.63 -12.27 12.22
CA ASN A 287 -14.08 -12.09 12.28
C ASN A 287 -14.47 -10.63 12.54
N PHE A 288 -15.69 -10.26 12.16
CA PHE A 288 -16.25 -8.94 12.35
C PHE A 288 -17.78 -8.97 12.50
N VAL A 289 -18.38 -7.84 12.91
CA VAL A 289 -19.83 -7.74 13.12
C VAL A 289 -20.55 -7.21 11.88
N ALA A 290 -21.41 -8.05 11.30
CA ALA A 290 -22.27 -7.74 10.16
C ALA A 290 -23.75 -7.92 10.55
N ASN A 291 -24.59 -6.90 10.33
CA ASN A 291 -25.99 -6.85 10.77
C ASN A 291 -26.24 -7.27 12.24
N GLY A 292 -25.26 -7.10 13.11
CA GLY A 292 -25.38 -7.43 14.54
C GLY A 292 -24.99 -8.86 14.92
N VAL A 293 -24.51 -9.67 13.97
CA VAL A 293 -23.95 -11.01 14.23
C VAL A 293 -22.48 -11.07 13.85
N PHE A 294 -21.73 -12.00 14.45
CA PHE A 294 -20.31 -12.21 14.12
C PHE A 294 -20.16 -13.16 12.93
N VAL A 295 -19.36 -12.73 11.95
CA VAL A 295 -19.07 -13.46 10.71
C VAL A 295 -17.57 -13.48 10.42
N HIS A 296 -17.11 -14.46 9.65
CA HIS A 296 -15.67 -14.70 9.40
C HIS A 296 -15.17 -14.04 8.10
N ASN A 297 -13.91 -13.59 8.06
CA ASN A 297 -13.27 -13.06 6.83
C ASN A 297 -12.58 -14.12 5.95
N CYS A 298 -12.07 -13.70 4.79
CA CYS A 298 -11.16 -14.47 3.93
C CYS A 298 -9.65 -14.23 4.25
N THR A 299 -8.82 -15.28 4.22
CA THR A 299 -7.34 -15.31 4.44
C THR A 299 -6.54 -15.71 3.17
N HIS A 300 -5.25 -15.31 3.07
CA HIS A 300 -4.21 -15.66 2.05
C HIS A 300 -2.82 -15.54 2.74
N PRO A 301 -1.78 -16.41 2.53
CA PRO A 301 -1.31 -17.07 1.31
C PRO A 301 -1.61 -18.56 1.22
N ASP A 302 -2.01 -18.99 0.03
CA ASP A 302 -2.81 -20.20 -0.08
C ASP A 302 -2.23 -21.16 -1.12
N LEU A 303 -0.93 -21.49 -1.09
CA LEU A 303 -0.36 -22.53 -1.98
C LEU A 303 -1.15 -23.85 -1.83
N LEU A 304 -1.39 -24.29 -0.59
CA LEU A 304 -2.16 -25.51 -0.30
C LEU A 304 -3.61 -25.41 -0.76
N ARG A 305 -4.30 -24.28 -0.53
CA ARG A 305 -5.65 -24.10 -1.09
C ARG A 305 -5.64 -23.97 -2.60
N PHE A 306 -4.61 -23.40 -3.19
CA PHE A 306 -4.48 -23.21 -4.63
C PHE A 306 -4.30 -24.55 -5.35
N ILE A 307 -3.53 -25.48 -4.76
CA ILE A 307 -3.48 -26.88 -5.21
C ILE A 307 -4.90 -27.47 -5.27
N HIS A 308 -5.73 -27.16 -4.28
CA HIS A 308 -7.07 -27.73 -4.14
C HIS A 308 -8.21 -26.83 -4.66
N ALA A 309 -7.90 -25.70 -5.31
CA ALA A 309 -8.88 -24.65 -5.63
C ALA A 309 -9.96 -25.13 -6.62
N LYS A 310 -9.68 -26.23 -7.33
CA LYS A 310 -10.56 -26.86 -8.32
C LYS A 310 -10.99 -28.28 -7.95
N ASN A 311 -10.77 -28.71 -6.71
CA ASN A 311 -11.33 -29.98 -6.23
C ASN A 311 -12.87 -29.97 -6.32
N ASP A 312 -13.49 -28.79 -6.27
CA ASP A 312 -14.88 -28.56 -6.65
C ASP A 312 -14.99 -28.33 -8.17
N GLN A 313 -15.55 -29.32 -8.88
CA GLN A 313 -15.73 -29.31 -10.33
C GLN A 313 -16.74 -28.25 -10.83
N HIS A 314 -17.47 -27.59 -9.94
CA HIS A 314 -18.37 -26.48 -10.29
C HIS A 314 -17.70 -25.10 -10.18
N SER A 315 -16.52 -25.06 -9.55
CA SER A 315 -15.77 -23.86 -9.28
C SER A 315 -14.64 -23.66 -10.28
N LEU A 316 -14.33 -22.40 -10.62
CA LEU A 316 -13.27 -22.04 -11.59
C LEU A 316 -13.43 -22.72 -12.96
N THR A 317 -14.69 -22.97 -13.37
CA THR A 317 -15.00 -23.52 -14.69
C THR A 317 -14.50 -22.55 -15.77
N ASN A 318 -13.70 -23.07 -16.72
CA ASN A 318 -13.02 -22.34 -17.81
C ASN A 318 -11.72 -21.56 -17.48
N PHE A 319 -11.16 -21.70 -16.27
CA PHE A 319 -9.79 -21.24 -15.99
C PHE A 319 -8.85 -22.42 -16.08
N ASN A 320 -7.57 -22.24 -16.43
CA ASN A 320 -6.54 -23.26 -16.18
C ASN A 320 -5.63 -22.69 -15.10
N ILE A 321 -5.32 -23.47 -14.09
CA ILE A 321 -4.56 -23.01 -12.93
C ILE A 321 -3.21 -23.72 -12.96
N SER A 322 -2.13 -23.03 -12.66
CA SER A 322 -0.81 -23.67 -12.63
C SER A 322 0.04 -23.13 -11.50
N VAL A 323 0.79 -24.03 -10.88
CA VAL A 323 1.81 -23.70 -9.89
C VAL A 323 3.13 -23.50 -10.61
N ASN A 324 3.80 -22.39 -10.34
CA ASN A 324 5.16 -22.16 -10.82
C ASN A 324 6.14 -22.98 -9.98
N VAL A 325 6.96 -23.78 -10.65
CA VAL A 325 7.98 -24.63 -10.05
C VAL A 325 9.34 -24.19 -10.58
N THR A 326 10.27 -23.96 -9.65
CA THR A 326 11.66 -23.60 -9.93
C THR A 326 12.58 -24.81 -9.77
N ASP A 327 13.76 -24.75 -10.37
CA ASP A 327 14.80 -25.77 -10.19
C ASP A 327 15.16 -25.92 -8.69
N LYS A 328 15.24 -24.80 -7.96
CA LYS A 328 15.50 -24.76 -6.50
C LYS A 328 14.48 -25.59 -5.69
N PHE A 329 13.20 -25.52 -6.05
CA PHE A 329 12.18 -26.32 -5.37
C PHE A 329 12.32 -27.81 -5.69
N LEU A 330 12.60 -28.17 -6.95
CA LEU A 330 12.80 -29.56 -7.34
C LEU A 330 14.04 -30.17 -6.66
N GLU A 331 15.12 -29.42 -6.52
CA GLU A 331 16.30 -29.87 -5.76
C GLU A 331 15.94 -30.20 -4.29
N ALA A 332 15.09 -29.40 -3.65
CA ALA A 332 14.62 -29.67 -2.29
C ALA A 332 13.68 -30.90 -2.22
N VAL A 333 12.90 -31.16 -3.27
CA VAL A 333 12.10 -32.40 -3.38
C VAL A 333 13.04 -33.61 -3.43
N ASP A 334 14.06 -33.58 -4.29
CA ASP A 334 15.01 -34.69 -4.45
C ASP A 334 15.84 -34.94 -3.19
N ASN A 335 16.25 -33.87 -2.51
CA ASN A 335 17.02 -33.93 -1.26
C ASN A 335 16.16 -34.26 -0.03
N LYS A 336 14.82 -34.34 -0.18
CA LYS A 336 13.85 -34.62 0.89
C LYS A 336 13.87 -33.58 2.02
N GLU A 337 13.93 -32.31 1.66
CA GLU A 337 14.15 -31.20 2.58
C GLU A 337 12.86 -30.44 2.94
N TRP A 338 12.90 -29.78 4.10
CA TRP A 338 11.96 -28.72 4.41
C TRP A 338 12.31 -27.49 3.59
N PHE A 339 11.33 -26.96 2.86
CA PHE A 339 11.47 -25.80 2.00
C PHE A 339 10.85 -24.59 2.68
N GLN A 340 11.63 -23.53 2.81
CA GLN A 340 11.14 -22.26 3.32
C GLN A 340 10.24 -21.63 2.25
N THR A 341 8.95 -21.47 2.53
CA THR A 341 8.10 -20.71 1.62
C THR A 341 8.49 -19.25 1.65
N GLU A 342 8.37 -18.61 0.50
CA GLU A 342 8.70 -17.20 0.34
C GLU A 342 7.44 -16.48 -0.15
N PHE A 343 7.19 -15.29 0.38
CA PHE A 343 6.20 -14.37 -0.14
C PHE A 343 6.90 -13.03 -0.37
N ASP A 344 6.86 -12.52 -1.60
CA ASP A 344 7.57 -11.30 -1.98
C ASP A 344 9.10 -11.39 -1.80
N GLY A 345 9.67 -12.58 -2.06
CA GLY A 345 11.11 -12.85 -1.93
C GLY A 345 11.62 -12.98 -0.49
N GLU A 346 10.77 -12.77 0.51
CA GLU A 346 11.09 -12.93 1.93
C GLU A 346 10.57 -14.26 2.47
N ALA A 347 11.28 -14.83 3.45
CA ALA A 347 10.85 -16.04 4.13
C ALA A 347 9.51 -15.82 4.85
N TRP A 348 8.50 -16.61 4.52
CA TRP A 348 7.23 -16.63 5.23
C TRP A 348 7.44 -17.14 6.66
N THR A 349 7.01 -16.39 7.67
CA THR A 349 7.27 -16.69 9.09
C THR A 349 6.01 -17.04 9.89
N GLN A 350 4.87 -17.20 9.23
CA GLN A 350 3.62 -17.60 9.86
C GLN A 350 3.31 -19.07 9.53
N PRO A 351 2.49 -19.78 10.34
CA PRO A 351 2.02 -21.11 9.98
C PRO A 351 1.37 -21.11 8.59
N VAL A 352 1.64 -22.15 7.80
CA VAL A 352 0.98 -22.33 6.50
C VAL A 352 -0.35 -23.02 6.78
N PHE A 353 -1.48 -22.45 6.35
CA PHE A 353 -2.78 -23.08 6.53
C PHE A 353 -3.01 -24.19 5.50
N ASP A 354 -3.52 -25.34 5.95
CA ASP A 354 -3.86 -26.47 5.10
C ASP A 354 -5.37 -26.59 4.94
N ALA A 355 -5.85 -26.27 3.73
CA ALA A 355 -7.27 -26.30 3.40
C ALA A 355 -7.87 -27.73 3.38
N VAL A 356 -7.05 -28.77 3.28
CA VAL A 356 -7.50 -30.17 3.28
C VAL A 356 -7.83 -30.63 4.68
N THR A 357 -6.93 -30.38 5.63
CA THR A 357 -7.10 -30.79 7.04
C THR A 357 -7.95 -29.80 7.81
N GLY A 358 -7.99 -28.53 7.38
CA GLY A 358 -8.65 -27.43 8.08
C GLY A 358 -7.84 -26.88 9.26
N THR A 359 -6.54 -27.15 9.30
CA THR A 359 -5.61 -26.76 10.39
C THR A 359 -4.32 -26.18 9.82
N ASP A 360 -3.39 -25.78 10.69
CA ASP A 360 -2.02 -25.48 10.29
C ASP A 360 -1.34 -26.72 9.70
N TYR A 361 -0.46 -26.50 8.72
CA TYR A 361 0.23 -27.52 7.96
C TYR A 361 1.16 -28.35 8.83
N VAL A 362 0.99 -29.67 8.74
CA VAL A 362 1.82 -30.69 9.37
C VAL A 362 2.00 -31.87 8.42
N VAL A 363 3.03 -32.68 8.67
CA VAL A 363 3.29 -33.91 7.90
C VAL A 363 2.90 -35.12 8.74
N TYR A 364 2.08 -36.01 8.18
CA TYR A 364 1.72 -37.27 8.82
C TYR A 364 2.68 -38.36 8.38
N ARG A 365 3.27 -39.09 9.33
CA ARG A 365 4.27 -40.14 9.08
C ARG A 365 3.76 -41.49 9.58
N ARG A 366 3.84 -42.51 8.73
CA ARG A 366 3.59 -43.90 9.14
C ARG A 366 4.76 -44.46 9.98
N PRO A 367 4.56 -45.55 10.73
CA PRO A 367 5.64 -46.20 11.50
C PRO A 367 6.85 -46.64 10.67
N ASN A 368 6.69 -46.85 9.37
CA ASN A 368 7.76 -47.18 8.42
C ASN A 368 8.51 -45.95 7.87
N GLY A 369 8.13 -44.73 8.28
CA GLY A 369 8.73 -43.45 7.86
C GLY A 369 8.10 -42.82 6.61
N GLU A 370 7.11 -43.47 5.99
CA GLU A 370 6.44 -42.94 4.80
C GLU A 370 5.57 -41.71 5.14
N THR A 371 5.63 -40.69 4.29
CA THR A 371 4.73 -39.54 4.35
C THR A 371 3.35 -39.94 3.83
N VAL A 372 2.32 -39.61 4.59
CA VAL A 372 0.93 -39.72 4.15
C VAL A 372 0.51 -38.41 3.48
N THR A 373 0.20 -38.49 2.18
CA THR A 373 -0.19 -37.34 1.35
C THR A 373 -1.68 -37.43 1.02
N PHE A 374 -2.37 -36.30 1.07
CA PHE A 374 -3.80 -36.20 0.79
C PHE A 374 -4.06 -35.46 -0.53
N ALA A 375 -4.80 -36.08 -1.44
CA ALA A 375 -5.20 -35.43 -2.70
C ALA A 375 -6.28 -34.35 -2.50
N ASP A 376 -7.09 -34.52 -1.46
CA ASP A 376 -8.24 -33.67 -1.13
C ASP A 376 -8.76 -33.99 0.29
N LYS A 377 -9.77 -33.23 0.72
CA LYS A 377 -10.43 -33.37 2.02
C LYS A 377 -11.05 -34.76 2.25
N LEU A 378 -11.66 -35.35 1.22
CA LEU A 378 -12.27 -36.67 1.34
C LEU A 378 -11.20 -37.76 1.51
N ALA A 379 -10.04 -37.62 0.86
CA ALA A 379 -8.90 -38.51 1.06
C ALA A 379 -8.37 -38.41 2.49
N PHE A 380 -8.28 -37.20 3.05
CA PHE A 380 -7.91 -37.00 4.45
C PHE A 380 -8.92 -37.65 5.42
N GLU A 381 -10.21 -37.39 5.25
CA GLU A 381 -11.27 -37.91 6.13
C GLU A 381 -11.37 -39.46 6.12
N ASN A 382 -11.02 -40.11 5.02
CA ASN A 382 -11.07 -41.57 4.89
C ASN A 382 -9.76 -42.29 5.19
N THR A 383 -8.66 -41.56 5.38
CA THR A 383 -7.37 -42.19 5.68
C THR A 383 -7.31 -42.54 7.16
N ASP A 384 -6.99 -43.80 7.47
CA ASP A 384 -6.68 -44.19 8.84
C ASP A 384 -5.37 -43.55 9.27
N LEU A 385 -5.40 -42.64 10.26
CA LEU A 385 -4.24 -41.93 10.78
C LEU A 385 -3.88 -42.36 12.21
N PHE A 386 -4.49 -43.45 12.73
CA PHE A 386 -4.38 -43.84 14.13
C PHE A 386 -2.93 -44.15 14.57
N ASP A 387 -2.14 -44.76 13.69
CA ASP A 387 -0.74 -45.14 13.95
C ASP A 387 0.27 -44.10 13.43
N CYS A 388 -0.20 -42.98 12.87
CA CYS A 388 0.66 -41.94 12.33
C CYS A 388 1.24 -41.06 13.44
N THR A 389 2.51 -40.68 13.29
CA THR A 389 3.09 -39.55 14.02
C THR A 389 2.89 -38.25 13.25
N ILE A 390 2.73 -37.15 13.97
CA ILE A 390 2.63 -35.80 13.39
C ILE A 390 4.01 -35.16 13.48
N GLU A 391 4.55 -34.76 12.34
CA GLU A 391 5.80 -34.00 12.22
C GLU A 391 5.45 -32.55 11.90
N GLU A 392 5.77 -31.66 12.85
CA GLU A 392 5.57 -30.21 12.68
C GLU A 392 6.73 -29.60 11.90
N PRO A 393 6.49 -28.51 11.15
CA PRO A 393 7.55 -27.78 10.47
C PRO A 393 8.62 -27.30 11.47
N PRO A 394 9.94 -27.36 11.10
CA PRO A 394 11.02 -26.91 11.97
C PRO A 394 10.89 -25.46 12.43
N GLN A 395 10.27 -24.62 11.59
CA GLN A 395 9.86 -23.27 11.90
C GLN A 395 8.60 -22.91 11.11
N PRO A 396 7.78 -21.96 11.60
CA PRO A 396 6.61 -21.47 10.89
C PRO A 396 6.96 -21.02 9.46
N GLY A 397 6.11 -21.39 8.52
CA GLY A 397 6.24 -21.03 7.11
C GLY A 397 7.15 -21.93 6.27
N MET A 398 7.70 -22.98 6.87
CA MET A 398 8.26 -24.09 6.09
C MET A 398 7.19 -25.09 5.68
N ILE A 399 7.39 -25.66 4.49
CA ILE A 399 6.64 -26.81 3.97
C ILE A 399 7.60 -27.97 3.73
N TYR A 400 7.12 -29.21 3.77
CA TYR A 400 7.96 -30.33 3.39
C TYR A 400 7.86 -30.54 1.87
N ALA A 401 8.93 -30.24 1.13
CA ALA A 401 8.88 -30.17 -0.34
C ALA A 401 8.35 -31.46 -0.98
N PRO A 402 8.78 -32.67 -0.55
CA PRO A 402 8.24 -33.91 -1.11
C PRO A 402 6.74 -34.08 -0.88
N ASP A 403 6.21 -33.66 0.28
CA ASP A 403 4.78 -33.75 0.54
C ASP A 403 4.00 -32.80 -0.37
N ILE A 404 4.45 -31.54 -0.50
CA ILE A 404 3.79 -30.57 -1.38
C ILE A 404 3.82 -31.03 -2.84
N TRP A 405 4.97 -31.54 -3.31
CA TRP A 405 5.06 -32.15 -4.63
C TRP A 405 4.08 -33.30 -4.80
N ASN A 406 4.03 -34.23 -3.85
CA ASN A 406 3.10 -35.35 -3.89
C ASN A 406 1.63 -34.89 -3.86
N ARG A 407 1.29 -33.81 -3.13
CA ARG A 407 -0.06 -33.24 -3.12
C ARG A 407 -0.43 -32.63 -4.47
N ILE A 408 0.48 -31.88 -5.09
CA ILE A 408 0.32 -31.36 -6.46
C ILE A 408 0.03 -32.52 -7.41
N ILE A 409 0.87 -33.57 -7.40
CA ILE A 409 0.73 -34.73 -8.27
C ILE A 409 -0.57 -35.49 -8.00
N ALA A 410 -0.91 -35.73 -6.73
CA ALA A 410 -2.10 -36.47 -6.33
C ALA A 410 -3.39 -35.71 -6.72
N SER A 411 -3.41 -34.39 -6.51
CA SER A 411 -4.52 -33.53 -6.94
C SER A 411 -4.62 -33.49 -8.47
N ALA A 412 -3.50 -33.33 -9.18
CA ALA A 412 -3.46 -33.35 -10.64
C ALA A 412 -3.94 -34.68 -11.22
N HIS A 413 -3.57 -35.82 -10.61
CA HIS A 413 -4.07 -37.13 -11.01
C HIS A 413 -5.57 -37.29 -10.82
N LYS A 414 -6.12 -36.78 -9.71
CA LYS A 414 -7.52 -36.97 -9.35
C LYS A 414 -8.46 -35.98 -10.03
N TYR A 415 -8.00 -34.74 -10.25
CA TYR A 415 -8.82 -33.61 -10.69
C TYR A 415 -8.34 -32.94 -11.97
N ALA A 416 -7.24 -33.41 -12.56
CA ALA A 416 -6.53 -32.78 -13.70
C ALA A 416 -5.96 -31.39 -13.40
N GLU A 417 -5.86 -30.99 -12.13
CA GLU A 417 -5.44 -29.68 -11.65
C GLU A 417 -4.70 -29.79 -10.29
N PRO A 418 -3.79 -28.86 -9.95
CA PRO A 418 -3.34 -27.74 -10.78
C PRO A 418 -2.39 -28.24 -11.88
N GLY A 419 -2.28 -27.48 -12.97
CA GLY A 419 -1.15 -27.58 -13.88
C GLY A 419 0.18 -27.22 -13.19
N ILE A 420 1.29 -27.53 -13.85
CA ILE A 420 2.64 -27.20 -13.38
C ILE A 420 3.35 -26.44 -14.49
N ALA A 421 4.03 -25.34 -14.12
CA ALA A 421 4.87 -24.56 -15.02
C ALA A 421 6.30 -24.49 -14.48
N PHE A 422 7.25 -25.06 -15.23
CA PHE A 422 8.68 -24.99 -14.89
C PHE A 422 9.28 -23.70 -15.46
N ILE A 423 9.23 -22.61 -14.69
CA ILE A 423 9.54 -21.26 -15.20
C ILE A 423 10.99 -21.10 -15.65
N ASP A 424 11.92 -21.80 -14.98
CA ASP A 424 13.34 -21.79 -15.32
C ASP A 424 13.58 -22.48 -16.67
N GLU A 425 12.92 -23.61 -16.90
CA GLU A 425 13.01 -24.39 -18.14
C GLU A 425 12.38 -23.66 -19.34
N VAL A 426 11.24 -22.98 -19.10
CA VAL A 426 10.57 -22.13 -20.09
C VAL A 426 11.51 -21.02 -20.57
N ASN A 427 12.17 -20.32 -19.64
CA ASN A 427 13.07 -19.24 -19.99
C ASN A 427 14.38 -19.73 -20.61
N ARG A 428 14.88 -20.91 -20.23
CA ARG A 428 16.06 -21.55 -20.85
C ARG A 428 15.88 -21.80 -22.34
N HIS A 429 14.64 -22.07 -22.78
CA HIS A 429 14.29 -22.38 -24.18
C HIS A 429 13.54 -21.26 -24.90
N ASN A 430 13.51 -20.05 -24.34
CA ASN A 430 12.81 -18.93 -24.95
C ASN A 430 13.59 -18.39 -26.17
N TYR A 431 13.17 -18.79 -27.38
CA TYR A 431 13.77 -18.33 -28.64
C TYR A 431 13.59 -16.83 -28.91
N LEU A 432 12.61 -16.20 -28.24
CA LEU A 432 12.36 -14.76 -28.31
C LEU A 432 13.13 -13.99 -27.23
N MET A 433 14.03 -14.64 -26.47
CA MET A 433 14.82 -14.01 -25.41
C MET A 433 15.51 -12.73 -25.89
N ASN A 434 16.07 -12.74 -27.11
CA ASN A 434 16.81 -11.61 -27.67
C ASN A 434 15.94 -10.51 -28.27
N SER A 435 14.71 -10.84 -28.71
CA SER A 435 13.81 -9.91 -29.40
C SER A 435 12.68 -9.38 -28.52
N MET A 436 12.25 -10.15 -27.52
CA MET A 436 11.10 -9.90 -26.67
C MET A 436 11.41 -10.07 -25.16
N GLY A 437 12.65 -10.46 -24.80
CA GLY A 437 13.07 -10.68 -23.41
C GLY A 437 12.61 -12.02 -22.81
N PRO A 438 12.96 -12.31 -21.54
CA PRO A 438 12.43 -13.46 -20.82
C PRO A 438 10.90 -13.44 -20.77
N ILE A 439 10.31 -14.63 -20.74
CA ILE A 439 8.90 -14.79 -20.38
C ILE A 439 8.85 -14.58 -18.88
N TYR A 440 8.58 -13.34 -18.51
CA TYR A 440 8.26 -12.99 -17.15
C TYR A 440 6.84 -13.38 -16.88
N ALA A 441 6.58 -13.80 -15.66
CA ALA A 441 5.30 -13.53 -15.10
C ALA A 441 5.29 -11.99 -14.85
N SER A 442 4.63 -11.19 -15.72
CA SER A 442 4.60 -9.71 -15.81
C SER A 442 5.00 -8.93 -14.56
N ASN A 443 5.86 -7.93 -14.70
CA ASN A 443 6.00 -6.89 -13.67
C ASN A 443 5.97 -5.52 -14.37
N PRO A 444 5.13 -4.56 -13.93
CA PRO A 444 5.34 -3.16 -14.27
C PRO A 444 6.70 -2.65 -13.74
N CYS A 445 7.30 -1.62 -14.33
CA CYS A 445 8.67 -1.21 -13.94
C CYS A 445 8.97 0.26 -14.26
N VAL A 446 9.97 0.86 -13.60
CA VAL A 446 10.49 2.22 -13.84
C VAL A 446 11.94 2.20 -14.32
N THR A 447 12.41 3.29 -14.94
CA THR A 447 13.82 3.40 -15.40
C THR A 447 14.80 3.72 -14.27
N ALA A 448 16.08 3.38 -14.46
CA ALA A 448 17.15 3.60 -13.48
C ALA A 448 17.32 5.06 -13.00
N ASP A 449 17.02 6.05 -13.86
CA ASP A 449 17.12 7.48 -13.52
C ASP A 449 15.97 7.97 -12.63
N THR A 450 14.94 7.14 -12.42
CA THR A 450 13.80 7.48 -11.57
C THR A 450 14.27 7.70 -10.13
N LEU A 451 13.94 8.85 -9.55
CA LEU A 451 14.22 9.13 -8.14
C LEU A 451 13.11 8.57 -7.27
N VAL A 452 13.47 7.73 -6.30
CA VAL A 452 12.59 7.28 -5.22
C VAL A 452 12.83 8.16 -4.00
N TYR A 453 11.76 8.55 -3.34
CA TYR A 453 11.82 9.28 -2.08
C TYR A 453 12.06 8.26 -0.96
N THR A 454 13.17 8.37 -0.24
CA THR A 454 13.57 7.43 0.81
C THR A 454 13.93 8.16 2.10
N ASP A 455 14.15 7.40 3.18
CA ASP A 455 14.75 7.84 4.44
C ASP A 455 16.15 8.48 4.31
N GLU A 456 16.78 8.34 3.14
CA GLU A 456 18.08 8.93 2.83
C GLU A 456 18.02 10.09 1.82
N GLY A 457 16.83 10.64 1.57
CA GLY A 457 16.62 11.66 0.55
C GLY A 457 16.10 11.08 -0.77
N LEU A 458 16.40 11.74 -1.88
CA LEU A 458 15.98 11.31 -3.20
C LEU A 458 17.11 10.50 -3.82
N VAL A 459 16.90 9.19 -3.99
CA VAL A 459 17.90 8.26 -4.52
C VAL A 459 17.39 7.67 -5.83
N SER A 460 18.27 7.58 -6.83
CA SER A 460 17.89 6.93 -8.09
C SER A 460 17.70 5.43 -7.91
N VAL A 461 16.73 4.85 -8.62
CA VAL A 461 16.50 3.40 -8.63
C VAL A 461 17.76 2.65 -9.05
N GLY A 462 18.51 3.19 -10.02
CA GLY A 462 19.78 2.61 -10.46
C GLY A 462 20.86 2.58 -9.35
N GLU A 463 20.92 3.58 -8.48
CA GLU A 463 21.84 3.59 -7.35
C GLU A 463 21.40 2.63 -6.23
N LEU A 464 20.11 2.58 -5.93
CA LEU A 464 19.55 1.59 -5.01
C LEU A 464 19.82 0.15 -5.49
N TYR A 465 19.67 -0.09 -6.80
CA TYR A 465 20.02 -1.38 -7.42
C TYR A 465 21.51 -1.68 -7.33
N LYS A 466 22.40 -0.71 -7.56
CA LYS A 466 23.85 -0.94 -7.46
C LYS A 466 24.30 -1.25 -6.04
N THR A 467 23.69 -0.58 -5.07
CA THR A 467 24.09 -0.69 -3.66
C THR A 467 23.49 -1.88 -2.94
N GLN A 468 22.34 -2.41 -3.41
CA GLN A 468 21.65 -3.58 -2.83
C GLN A 468 21.43 -3.48 -1.31
N ARG A 469 21.25 -2.25 -0.84
CA ARG A 469 21.09 -1.91 0.57
C ARG A 469 19.62 -1.83 0.94
N ASP A 470 19.35 -2.05 2.21
CA ASP A 470 18.02 -1.84 2.77
C ASP A 470 17.78 -0.32 2.89
N PHE A 471 16.54 0.09 2.65
CA PHE A 471 16.11 1.48 2.75
C PHE A 471 14.61 1.51 3.05
N GLU A 472 14.13 2.62 3.58
CA GLU A 472 12.69 2.84 3.74
C GLU A 472 12.18 3.78 2.65
N ALA A 473 11.13 3.36 1.93
CA ALA A 473 10.47 4.19 0.94
C ALA A 473 9.47 5.13 1.61
N VAL A 474 9.40 6.37 1.12
CA VAL A 474 8.34 7.30 1.49
C VAL A 474 7.03 6.83 0.85
N VAL A 475 5.96 6.80 1.63
CA VAL A 475 4.61 6.44 1.16
C VAL A 475 3.63 7.61 1.28
N ASP A 476 2.64 7.62 0.39
CA ASP A 476 1.62 8.67 0.36
C ASP A 476 0.68 8.63 1.57
N ALA A 477 0.34 9.79 2.12
CA ALA A 477 -0.53 9.86 3.31
C ALA A 477 -1.94 9.35 3.10
N ARG A 478 -2.42 9.38 1.84
CA ARG A 478 -3.79 8.96 1.52
C ARG A 478 -4.01 7.46 1.70
N PHE A 479 -2.95 6.67 1.86
CA PHE A 479 -3.06 5.24 2.17
C PHE A 479 -3.26 4.93 3.66
N GLY A 480 -3.42 5.97 4.50
CA GLY A 480 -3.80 5.79 5.91
C GLY A 480 -2.65 5.33 6.82
N THR A 481 -1.40 5.48 6.38
CA THR A 481 -0.22 5.20 7.21
C THR A 481 0.17 6.44 8.02
N GLU A 482 0.30 6.30 9.34
CA GLU A 482 0.83 7.38 10.19
C GLU A 482 2.33 7.61 9.93
N LYS A 483 3.06 6.55 9.60
CA LYS A 483 4.49 6.63 9.27
C LYS A 483 4.69 7.15 7.84
N THR A 484 5.61 8.10 7.70
CA THR A 484 6.09 8.59 6.39
C THR A 484 6.87 7.52 5.63
N PHE A 485 7.63 6.70 6.36
CA PHE A 485 8.53 5.69 5.84
C PHE A 485 7.95 4.29 6.04
N GLN A 486 8.14 3.42 5.05
CA GLN A 486 7.88 1.99 5.13
C GLN A 486 9.08 1.23 4.60
N GLU A 487 9.38 0.08 5.19
CA GLU A 487 10.42 -0.80 4.69
C GLU A 487 10.11 -1.19 3.24
N SER A 488 11.12 -1.13 2.38
CA SER A 488 11.02 -1.57 1.00
C SER A 488 11.92 -2.78 0.78
N SER A 489 11.51 -3.67 -0.12
CA SER A 489 12.43 -4.65 -0.67
C SER A 489 13.56 -3.96 -1.44
N LYS A 490 14.65 -4.69 -1.64
CA LYS A 490 15.76 -4.23 -2.47
C LYS A 490 15.28 -4.03 -3.89
N VAL A 491 15.83 -3.02 -4.56
CA VAL A 491 15.54 -2.82 -5.97
C VAL A 491 16.08 -4.00 -6.77
N PHE A 492 15.25 -4.55 -7.65
CA PHE A 492 15.61 -5.61 -8.57
C PHE A 492 15.43 -5.16 -10.03
N LYS A 493 16.24 -5.74 -10.93
CA LYS A 493 16.16 -5.49 -12.36
C LYS A 493 15.17 -6.45 -12.99
N THR A 494 14.28 -5.93 -13.82
CA THR A 494 13.19 -6.70 -14.45
C THR A 494 13.36 -6.88 -15.96
N GLY A 495 14.46 -6.35 -16.53
CA GLY A 495 14.84 -6.56 -17.93
C GLY A 495 14.92 -5.28 -18.75
N VAL A 496 15.09 -5.42 -20.06
CA VAL A 496 14.99 -4.32 -21.04
C VAL A 496 13.57 -4.31 -21.60
N LYS A 497 12.85 -3.19 -21.46
CA LYS A 497 11.45 -3.06 -21.88
C LYS A 497 11.18 -1.72 -22.54
N LYS A 498 10.08 -1.62 -23.29
CA LYS A 498 9.59 -0.35 -23.84
C LYS A 498 9.20 0.62 -22.72
N VAL A 499 9.76 1.82 -22.78
CA VAL A 499 9.57 2.89 -21.80
C VAL A 499 8.72 4.00 -22.37
N TYR A 500 7.70 4.37 -21.62
CA TYR A 500 6.83 5.49 -21.89
C TYR A 500 7.08 6.58 -20.87
N ARG A 501 7.21 7.81 -21.35
CA ARG A 501 7.25 9.00 -20.51
C ARG A 501 5.88 9.57 -20.33
N LEU A 502 5.34 9.44 -19.11
CA LEU A 502 4.20 10.22 -18.67
C LEU A 502 4.69 11.61 -18.26
N GLN A 503 4.11 12.66 -18.82
CA GLN A 503 4.39 14.05 -18.49
C GLN A 503 3.12 14.74 -18.04
N THR A 504 3.20 15.50 -16.94
CA THR A 504 2.08 16.29 -16.41
C THR A 504 2.14 17.76 -16.86
N LYS A 505 1.01 18.47 -16.77
CA LYS A 505 0.90 19.92 -17.06
C LYS A 505 1.65 20.77 -16.02
N GLU A 506 1.83 20.23 -14.83
CA GLU A 506 2.49 20.85 -13.69
C GLU A 506 4.02 20.67 -13.74
N GLY A 507 4.54 19.69 -14.48
CA GLY A 507 5.98 19.52 -14.71
C GLY A 507 6.53 18.17 -14.28
N TYR A 508 5.83 17.47 -13.37
CA TYR A 508 6.17 16.11 -12.96
C TYR A 508 6.15 15.14 -14.15
N TYR A 509 7.03 14.16 -14.11
CA TYR A 509 7.10 13.10 -15.10
C TYR A 509 7.60 11.80 -14.46
N VAL A 510 7.24 10.68 -15.08
CA VAL A 510 7.79 9.36 -14.77
C VAL A 510 8.02 8.61 -16.09
N ARG A 511 9.08 7.81 -16.12
CA ARG A 511 9.46 6.95 -17.25
C ARG A 511 9.28 5.51 -16.80
N ALA A 512 8.30 4.83 -17.37
CA ALA A 512 7.87 3.51 -16.90
C ALA A 512 7.30 2.67 -18.05
N THR A 513 7.09 1.38 -17.80
CA THR A 513 6.45 0.47 -18.76
C THR A 513 4.96 0.84 -18.96
N ALA A 514 4.38 0.43 -20.10
CA ALA A 514 2.99 0.74 -20.45
C ALA A 514 1.98 0.33 -19.37
N ASN A 515 2.18 -0.85 -18.79
CA ASN A 515 1.33 -1.44 -17.75
C ASN A 515 1.62 -0.91 -16.33
N HIS A 516 2.54 0.05 -16.16
CA HIS A 516 2.88 0.59 -14.84
C HIS A 516 1.71 1.41 -14.29
N ARG A 517 1.19 1.01 -13.11
CA ARG A 517 0.00 1.62 -12.55
C ARG A 517 0.32 2.89 -11.80
N ILE A 518 -0.42 3.95 -12.12
CA ILE A 518 -0.30 5.26 -11.52
C ILE A 518 -1.56 5.52 -10.69
N MET A 519 -1.38 6.03 -9.46
CA MET A 519 -2.52 6.36 -8.61
C MET A 519 -3.23 7.59 -9.16
N THR A 520 -4.51 7.47 -9.45
CA THR A 520 -5.37 8.56 -9.90
C THR A 520 -6.43 8.89 -8.86
N THR A 521 -7.14 9.99 -9.05
CA THR A 521 -8.32 10.32 -8.22
C THR A 521 -9.47 9.31 -8.37
N ARG A 522 -9.38 8.37 -9.33
CA ARG A 522 -10.35 7.30 -9.56
C ARG A 522 -9.80 5.91 -9.19
N GLY A 523 -8.59 5.84 -8.62
CA GLY A 523 -7.88 4.59 -8.31
C GLY A 523 -6.69 4.34 -9.23
N TRP A 524 -6.15 3.11 -9.18
CA TRP A 524 -5.00 2.68 -9.97
C TRP A 524 -5.36 2.48 -11.44
N ILE A 525 -4.65 3.16 -12.34
CA ILE A 525 -4.84 3.06 -13.79
C ILE A 525 -3.47 2.80 -14.42
N GLU A 526 -3.42 1.91 -15.42
CA GLU A 526 -2.19 1.64 -16.16
C GLU A 526 -1.76 2.86 -16.96
N LEU A 527 -0.45 3.07 -17.07
CA LEU A 527 0.12 4.24 -17.75
C LEU A 527 -0.39 4.36 -19.19
N SER A 528 -0.54 3.26 -19.93
CA SER A 528 -1.09 3.23 -21.29
C SER A 528 -2.55 3.67 -21.40
N GLU A 529 -3.34 3.49 -20.34
CA GLU A 529 -4.76 3.84 -20.32
C GLU A 529 -5.02 5.30 -19.90
N LEU A 530 -3.99 5.99 -19.42
CA LEU A 530 -4.11 7.39 -19.02
C LEU A 530 -4.22 8.32 -20.22
N THR A 531 -5.15 9.26 -20.11
CA THR A 531 -5.42 10.25 -21.16
C THR A 531 -5.09 11.67 -20.70
N ALA A 532 -4.85 12.56 -21.66
CA ALA A 532 -4.58 13.96 -21.34
C ALA A 532 -5.77 14.59 -20.59
N GLY A 533 -5.53 15.07 -19.37
CA GLY A 533 -6.57 15.60 -18.48
C GLY A 533 -6.79 14.76 -17.22
N ASP A 534 -6.42 13.48 -17.22
CA ASP A 534 -6.52 12.64 -16.03
C ASP A 534 -5.71 13.23 -14.86
N LYS A 535 -6.23 13.04 -13.64
CA LYS A 535 -5.63 13.57 -12.41
C LYS A 535 -4.92 12.46 -11.65
N ILE A 536 -3.60 12.57 -11.55
CA ILE A 536 -2.74 11.63 -10.84
C ILE A 536 -2.29 12.20 -9.51
N HIS A 537 -2.03 11.32 -8.56
CA HIS A 537 -1.57 11.66 -7.22
C HIS A 537 -0.06 11.93 -7.22
N ILE A 538 0.35 13.02 -6.58
CA ILE A 538 1.75 13.31 -6.24
C ILE A 538 1.90 13.32 -4.72
N LEU A 539 3.13 13.12 -4.22
CA LEU A 539 3.41 13.09 -2.77
C LEU A 539 2.72 14.25 -2.03
N ASN A 540 1.92 13.91 -1.02
CA ASN A 540 1.06 14.87 -0.32
C ASN A 540 1.50 15.21 1.11
N ARG A 541 2.72 14.85 1.47
CA ARG A 541 3.32 15.09 2.79
C ARG A 541 4.79 15.47 2.63
N LYS A 542 5.40 15.91 3.72
CA LYS A 542 6.86 16.03 3.80
C LYS A 542 7.46 14.63 3.61
N GLY A 543 8.44 14.51 2.71
CA GLY A 543 9.08 13.25 2.35
C GLY A 543 10.26 12.94 3.27
N GLY A 544 11.34 12.44 2.69
CA GLY A 544 12.50 11.95 3.43
C GLY A 544 13.79 12.69 3.10
N PHE A 545 14.67 12.82 4.09
CA PHE A 545 15.93 13.56 3.98
C PHE A 545 17.06 12.72 4.53
N GLY A 546 18.22 12.77 3.89
CA GLY A 546 19.40 12.08 4.41
C GLY A 546 19.97 12.73 5.66
N VAL A 547 21.13 12.24 6.08
CA VAL A 547 21.83 12.75 7.28
C VAL A 547 23.07 13.58 6.94
N LYS A 548 23.49 13.58 5.67
CA LYS A 548 24.78 14.14 5.25
C LYS A 548 24.69 15.63 4.89
N GLY A 549 25.73 16.34 5.31
CA GLY A 549 26.07 17.72 5.02
C GLY A 549 25.13 18.79 5.59
N THR A 550 25.51 20.05 5.37
CA THR A 550 25.12 21.18 6.23
C THR A 550 24.33 22.25 5.48
N LEU A 551 23.66 23.11 6.25
CA LEU A 551 23.02 24.32 5.73
C LEU A 551 24.00 25.21 4.96
N ALA A 552 25.22 25.38 5.48
CA ALA A 552 26.29 26.19 4.87
C ALA A 552 26.73 25.63 3.51
N LEU A 553 26.90 24.31 3.41
CA LEU A 553 27.22 23.64 2.14
C LEU A 553 26.07 23.82 1.15
N GLY A 554 24.83 23.56 1.58
CA GLY A 554 23.64 23.77 0.77
C GLY A 554 23.56 25.19 0.22
N ARG A 555 23.68 26.22 1.08
CA ARG A 555 23.66 27.63 0.68
C ARG A 555 24.76 27.96 -0.31
N THR A 556 25.98 27.50 -0.05
CA THR A 556 27.14 27.74 -0.93
C THR A 556 26.91 27.16 -2.32
N LEU A 557 26.45 25.91 -2.40
CA LEU A 557 26.15 25.25 -3.69
C LEU A 557 24.96 25.91 -4.40
N GLY A 558 23.89 26.24 -3.67
CA GLY A 558 22.71 26.89 -4.24
C GLY A 558 23.01 28.27 -4.82
N TRP A 559 23.84 29.06 -4.12
CA TRP A 559 24.29 30.37 -4.62
C TRP A 559 25.25 30.20 -5.80
N LEU A 560 26.12 29.18 -5.76
CA LEU A 560 27.02 28.89 -6.87
C LEU A 560 26.26 28.51 -8.14
N VAL A 561 25.18 27.74 -8.02
CA VAL A 561 24.28 27.36 -9.14
C VAL A 561 23.54 28.58 -9.69
N GLY A 562 23.03 29.46 -8.82
CA GLY A 562 22.35 30.70 -9.22
C GLY A 562 23.31 31.76 -9.76
N ASP A 563 23.73 32.69 -8.90
CA ASP A 563 24.57 33.84 -9.26
C ASP A 563 26.09 33.60 -9.21
N GLY A 564 26.51 32.34 -9.03
CA GLY A 564 27.91 31.96 -9.06
C GLY A 564 28.53 31.89 -10.46
N SER A 565 29.86 31.85 -10.50
CA SER A 565 30.65 31.56 -11.70
C SER A 565 31.76 30.57 -11.40
N ILE A 566 31.97 29.62 -12.30
CA ILE A 566 33.01 28.60 -12.21
C ILE A 566 33.87 28.73 -13.47
N SER A 567 35.16 28.95 -13.29
CA SER A 567 36.10 29.16 -14.40
C SER A 567 37.16 28.07 -14.42
N PRO A 568 36.99 27.01 -15.23
CA PRO A 568 37.96 25.92 -15.34
C PRO A 568 39.36 26.38 -15.75
N SER A 569 39.44 27.40 -16.61
CA SER A 569 40.70 27.95 -17.13
C SER A 569 41.66 28.48 -16.05
N ILE A 570 41.12 28.99 -14.95
CA ILE A 570 41.88 29.53 -13.82
C ILE A 570 41.56 28.78 -12.52
N LYS A 571 40.90 27.62 -12.61
CA LYS A 571 40.47 26.77 -11.49
C LYS A 571 39.89 27.55 -10.31
N ARG A 572 38.97 28.47 -10.60
CA ARG A 572 38.38 29.36 -9.59
C ARG A 572 36.86 29.34 -9.63
N ALA A 573 36.25 29.15 -8.47
CA ALA A 573 34.82 29.36 -8.24
C ALA A 573 34.62 30.72 -7.56
N THR A 574 33.56 31.42 -7.92
CA THR A 574 33.27 32.77 -7.44
C THR A 574 31.78 32.93 -7.20
N LEU A 575 31.41 33.26 -5.96
CA LEU A 575 30.08 33.71 -5.59
C LEU A 575 30.02 35.22 -5.81
N SER A 576 29.01 35.69 -6.53
CA SER A 576 28.81 37.11 -6.82
C SER A 576 27.56 37.60 -6.11
N PHE A 577 27.62 38.80 -5.52
CA PHE A 577 26.54 39.43 -4.79
C PHE A 577 26.33 40.83 -5.33
N PHE A 578 25.14 41.14 -5.86
CA PHE A 578 24.87 42.41 -6.53
C PHE A 578 23.90 43.28 -5.71
N GLY A 579 24.10 44.60 -5.74
CA GLY A 579 23.17 45.54 -5.10
C GLY A 579 22.96 45.25 -3.62
N GLY A 580 21.72 45.01 -3.18
CA GLY A 580 21.37 44.72 -1.79
C GLY A 580 21.87 43.37 -1.26
N GLU A 581 22.26 42.44 -2.14
CA GLU A 581 22.78 41.12 -1.74
C GLU A 581 24.19 41.18 -1.15
N GLN A 582 24.89 42.31 -1.31
CA GLN A 582 26.23 42.51 -0.77
C GLN A 582 26.29 42.34 0.76
N THR A 583 25.17 42.52 1.47
CA THR A 583 25.07 42.29 2.92
C THR A 583 25.26 40.82 3.31
N LEU A 584 25.08 39.89 2.37
CA LEU A 584 25.25 38.46 2.59
C LEU A 584 26.70 37.99 2.33
N ALA A 585 27.53 38.83 1.69
CA ALA A 585 28.83 38.38 1.19
C ALA A 585 29.80 37.95 2.30
N ASP A 586 29.80 38.64 3.45
CA ASP A 586 30.65 38.29 4.59
C ASP A 586 30.21 36.96 5.23
N GLU A 587 28.90 36.73 5.35
CA GLU A 587 28.35 35.47 5.86
C GLU A 587 28.72 34.30 4.94
N PHE A 588 28.61 34.48 3.63
CA PHE A 588 29.05 33.46 2.66
C PHE A 588 30.55 33.26 2.65
N ALA A 589 31.36 34.28 2.95
CA ALA A 589 32.79 34.11 3.14
C ALA A 589 33.10 33.20 4.33
N VAL A 590 32.34 33.32 5.43
CA VAL A 590 32.44 32.39 6.58
C VAL A 590 32.08 30.97 6.15
N TYR A 591 30.93 30.77 5.48
CA TYR A 591 30.54 29.44 4.97
C TYR A 591 31.62 28.83 4.09
N VAL A 592 32.17 29.59 3.15
CA VAL A 592 33.21 29.08 2.27
C VAL A 592 34.47 28.74 3.05
N ASN A 593 34.88 29.55 4.04
CA ASN A 593 36.03 29.25 4.89
C ASN A 593 35.86 27.94 5.65
N ASP A 594 34.71 27.74 6.29
CA ASP A 594 34.40 26.52 7.05
C ASP A 594 34.45 25.28 6.14
N LEU A 595 33.93 25.39 4.91
CA LEU A 595 33.93 24.29 3.95
C LEU A 595 35.31 23.95 3.42
N VAL A 596 36.20 24.94 3.26
CA VAL A 596 37.55 24.70 2.73
C VAL A 596 38.60 24.47 3.81
N GLU A 597 38.28 24.68 5.09
CA GLU A 597 39.19 24.49 6.21
C GLU A 597 39.81 23.07 6.24
N PRO A 598 39.05 21.96 6.06
CA PRO A 598 39.62 20.61 6.01
C PRO A 598 40.63 20.43 4.87
N LEU A 599 40.47 21.17 3.77
CA LEU A 599 41.39 21.15 2.62
C LEU A 599 42.70 21.92 2.88
N THR A 600 42.82 22.59 4.03
CA THR A 600 43.97 23.43 4.40
C THR A 600 44.83 22.90 5.55
N ILE A 601 44.45 21.77 6.14
CA ILE A 601 45.23 21.14 7.21
C ILE A 601 46.60 20.71 6.66
N GLY A 602 47.68 21.32 7.16
CA GLY A 602 49.07 21.02 6.78
C GLY A 602 49.63 21.82 5.58
N SER A 603 48.87 22.73 4.97
CA SER A 603 49.39 23.60 3.89
C SER A 603 50.04 24.87 4.46
N LYS A 604 51.24 25.24 4.00
CA LYS A 604 52.01 26.44 4.43
C LYS A 604 51.38 27.80 4.07
N GLY A 605 50.07 27.86 3.84
CA GLY A 605 49.38 29.06 3.32
C GLY A 605 47.87 29.06 3.54
N SER A 606 47.38 28.69 4.72
CA SER A 606 45.98 28.91 5.07
C SER A 606 45.73 30.40 5.27
N TYR A 607 45.16 31.07 4.27
CA TYR A 607 44.64 32.43 4.38
C TYR A 607 43.11 32.42 4.38
N PRO A 608 42.45 33.24 5.21
CA PRO A 608 41.00 33.35 5.20
C PRO A 608 40.54 33.96 3.88
N ILE A 609 39.49 33.40 3.30
CA ILE A 609 38.79 33.94 2.15
C ILE A 609 37.88 35.06 2.65
N SER A 610 38.03 36.26 2.11
CA SER A 610 37.19 37.41 2.47
C SER A 610 36.31 37.85 1.30
N ALA A 611 35.23 38.54 1.63
CA ALA A 611 34.43 39.24 0.64
C ALA A 611 35.22 40.44 0.08
N ALA A 612 35.33 40.51 -1.25
CA ALA A 612 36.06 41.57 -1.94
C ALA A 612 35.13 42.39 -2.84
N ALA A 613 35.02 43.69 -2.57
CA ALA A 613 34.27 44.63 -3.40
C ALA A 613 34.98 44.85 -4.74
N VAL A 614 34.24 44.78 -5.85
CA VAL A 614 34.78 45.01 -7.20
C VAL A 614 34.71 46.50 -7.52
N LYS A 615 35.87 47.14 -7.69
CA LYS A 615 35.93 48.58 -8.05
C LYS A 615 35.11 48.86 -9.32
N ASN A 616 34.24 49.85 -9.26
CA ASN A 616 33.34 50.31 -10.33
C ASN A 616 32.23 49.33 -10.74
N ARG A 617 31.92 48.32 -9.92
CA ARG A 617 30.71 47.50 -10.03
C ARG A 617 30.04 47.45 -8.66
N ALA A 618 28.71 47.56 -8.60
CA ALA A 618 27.95 47.39 -7.36
C ALA A 618 27.86 45.89 -6.99
N GLU A 619 29.02 45.28 -6.81
CA GLU A 619 29.24 43.84 -6.75
C GLU A 619 30.33 43.53 -5.70
N THR A 620 30.01 42.58 -4.82
CA THR A 620 30.97 41.97 -3.88
C THR A 620 31.14 40.50 -4.25
N ARG A 621 32.37 39.98 -4.15
CA ARG A 621 32.67 38.59 -4.55
C ARG A 621 33.37 37.82 -3.44
N VAL A 622 33.02 36.55 -3.33
CA VAL A 622 33.78 35.55 -2.56
C VAL A 622 34.33 34.55 -3.56
N ALA A 623 35.65 34.56 -3.76
CA ALA A 623 36.30 33.76 -4.81
C ALA A 623 37.43 32.91 -4.23
N SER A 624 37.51 31.65 -4.67
CA SER A 624 38.50 30.71 -4.15
C SER A 624 38.79 29.58 -5.12
N GLU A 625 40.07 29.20 -5.22
CA GLU A 625 40.50 27.97 -5.88
C GLU A 625 40.14 26.72 -5.06
N ARG A 626 40.06 26.85 -3.73
CA ARG A 626 39.62 25.74 -2.86
C ARG A 626 38.12 25.47 -3.03
N LEU A 627 37.33 26.52 -3.22
CA LEU A 627 35.90 26.38 -3.55
C LEU A 627 35.70 25.73 -4.93
N TYR A 628 36.63 25.96 -5.88
CA TYR A 628 36.59 25.26 -7.17
C TYR A 628 36.72 23.74 -7.01
N LYS A 629 37.58 23.26 -6.10
CA LYS A 629 37.71 21.82 -5.83
C LYS A 629 36.41 21.21 -5.30
N ILE A 630 35.70 21.93 -4.43
CA ILE A 630 34.38 21.51 -3.93
C ILE A 630 33.35 21.50 -5.07
N ALA A 631 33.37 22.50 -5.94
CA ALA A 631 32.49 22.54 -7.12
C ALA A 631 32.80 21.39 -8.09
N GLU A 632 34.07 21.02 -8.25
CA GLU A 632 34.54 19.89 -9.06
C GLU A 632 34.09 18.55 -8.46
N GLU A 633 34.26 18.36 -7.14
CA GLU A 633 33.81 17.17 -6.41
C GLU A 633 32.32 16.87 -6.61
N TYR A 634 31.49 17.92 -6.67
CA TYR A 634 30.04 17.79 -6.81
C TYR A 634 29.53 18.02 -8.25
N GLY A 635 30.41 17.95 -9.25
CA GLY A 635 30.05 17.94 -10.68
C GLY A 635 29.61 19.30 -11.27
N LEU A 636 29.69 20.40 -10.50
CA LEU A 636 29.27 21.73 -10.96
C LEU A 636 30.22 22.35 -12.00
N THR A 637 31.42 21.79 -12.17
CA THR A 637 32.36 22.17 -13.24
C THR A 637 31.94 21.64 -14.61
N GLU A 638 31.22 20.52 -14.67
CA GLU A 638 30.74 19.89 -15.90
C GLU A 638 29.40 20.49 -16.33
N ASP A 639 28.45 20.54 -15.39
CA ASP A 639 27.19 21.24 -15.55
C ASP A 639 26.91 22.09 -14.31
N LYS A 640 26.95 23.41 -14.48
CA LYS A 640 26.63 24.36 -13.40
C LYS A 640 25.14 24.33 -13.06
N LEU A 641 24.26 24.13 -14.05
CA LEU A 641 22.81 24.30 -13.90
C LEU A 641 22.13 22.97 -13.60
N GLN A 642 22.52 22.38 -12.47
CA GLN A 642 21.97 21.14 -11.92
C GLN A 642 21.80 21.22 -10.40
N VAL A 643 21.09 20.24 -9.85
CA VAL A 643 21.10 19.98 -8.41
C VAL A 643 22.09 18.83 -8.18
N PRO A 644 23.20 19.06 -7.44
CA PRO A 644 24.16 17.99 -7.17
C PRO A 644 23.54 16.81 -6.42
N GLU A 645 24.02 15.59 -6.67
CA GLU A 645 23.51 14.37 -6.02
C GLU A 645 23.61 14.45 -4.49
N ILE A 646 24.69 15.05 -3.96
CA ILE A 646 24.86 15.27 -2.52
C ILE A 646 23.73 16.11 -1.92
N VAL A 647 23.10 17.00 -2.69
CA VAL A 647 21.93 17.78 -2.27
C VAL A 647 20.66 16.93 -2.34
N LEU A 648 20.47 16.14 -3.41
CA LEU A 648 19.32 15.22 -3.53
C LEU A 648 19.26 14.22 -2.35
N ARG A 649 20.43 13.72 -1.92
CA ARG A 649 20.59 12.80 -0.77
C ARG A 649 20.92 13.51 0.55
N GLY A 650 20.95 14.84 0.52
CA GLY A 650 21.42 15.66 1.62
C GLY A 650 20.44 15.72 2.78
N SER A 651 20.92 16.23 3.91
CA SER A 651 20.07 16.53 5.05
C SER A 651 19.00 17.56 4.74
N GLU A 652 17.95 17.57 5.55
CA GLU A 652 16.89 18.58 5.46
C GLU A 652 17.48 20.00 5.50
N SER A 653 18.50 20.21 6.34
CA SER A 653 19.22 21.47 6.42
C SER A 653 20.00 21.79 5.14
N MET A 654 20.64 20.81 4.50
CA MET A 654 21.34 21.02 3.23
C MET A 654 20.36 21.36 2.11
N GLN A 655 19.30 20.56 1.93
CA GLN A 655 18.30 20.81 0.88
C GLN A 655 17.63 22.18 1.07
N ARG A 656 17.27 22.53 2.31
CA ARG A 656 16.76 23.86 2.68
C ARG A 656 17.75 24.96 2.30
N GLY A 657 19.02 24.81 2.67
CA GLY A 657 20.06 25.79 2.37
C GLY A 657 20.26 26.00 0.87
N PHE A 658 20.25 24.92 0.10
CA PHE A 658 20.35 24.97 -1.36
C PHE A 658 19.18 25.74 -1.98
N LEU A 659 17.94 25.39 -1.61
CA LEU A 659 16.76 26.09 -2.08
C LEU A 659 16.76 27.57 -1.65
N GLN A 660 17.06 27.86 -0.38
CA GLN A 660 17.14 29.23 0.15
C GLN A 660 18.08 30.10 -0.66
N ALA A 661 19.30 29.63 -0.91
CA ALA A 661 20.30 30.37 -1.65
C ALA A 661 19.92 30.53 -3.13
N LEU A 662 19.47 29.45 -3.78
CA LEU A 662 19.07 29.48 -5.18
C LEU A 662 17.89 30.44 -5.44
N PHE A 663 16.85 30.40 -4.59
CA PHE A 663 15.74 31.33 -4.68
C PHE A 663 16.13 32.76 -4.24
N SER A 664 17.13 32.93 -3.39
CA SER A 664 17.60 34.27 -3.01
C SER A 664 18.39 34.95 -4.12
N ALA A 665 19.17 34.18 -4.88
CA ALA A 665 19.87 34.61 -6.08
C ALA A 665 18.86 34.89 -7.23
N ASP A 666 18.29 33.83 -7.81
CA ASP A 666 17.51 33.90 -9.05
C ASP A 666 15.99 33.98 -8.86
N GLY A 667 15.52 33.89 -7.62
CA GLY A 667 14.09 33.88 -7.31
C GLY A 667 13.47 35.27 -7.23
N MET A 668 12.18 35.33 -7.60
CA MET A 668 11.36 36.54 -7.57
C MET A 668 10.03 36.28 -6.86
N VAL A 669 9.61 37.26 -6.06
CA VAL A 669 8.23 37.37 -5.56
C VAL A 669 7.43 38.23 -6.53
N SER A 670 6.37 37.64 -7.11
CA SER A 670 5.52 38.29 -8.12
C SER A 670 4.05 38.06 -7.80
N GLY A 671 3.25 39.12 -7.83
CA GLY A 671 1.81 39.05 -7.57
C GLY A 671 1.22 40.42 -7.29
N ASN A 672 -0.09 40.45 -7.03
CA ASN A 672 -0.77 41.63 -6.51
C ASN A 672 -1.86 41.22 -5.51
N LEU A 673 -2.36 42.19 -4.74
CA LEU A 673 -3.29 41.94 -3.63
C LEU A 673 -4.65 41.36 -4.07
N GLU A 674 -4.98 41.40 -5.37
CA GLU A 674 -6.25 40.92 -5.93
C GLU A 674 -6.15 39.53 -6.59
N LYS A 675 -5.02 39.23 -7.25
CA LYS A 675 -4.81 38.01 -8.07
C LYS A 675 -3.95 36.95 -7.38
N GLY A 676 -3.47 37.24 -6.17
CA GLY A 676 -2.59 36.37 -5.40
C GLY A 676 -1.11 36.64 -5.65
N VAL A 677 -0.30 36.00 -4.81
CA VAL A 677 1.16 36.11 -4.77
C VAL A 677 1.73 34.79 -5.25
N ASN A 678 2.89 34.80 -5.91
CA ASN A 678 3.64 33.61 -6.33
C ASN A 678 5.13 33.84 -6.08
N VAL A 679 5.85 32.78 -5.72
CA VAL A 679 7.32 32.75 -5.75
C VAL A 679 7.74 32.05 -7.04
N ARG A 680 8.68 32.64 -7.78
CA ARG A 680 9.10 32.15 -9.09
C ARG A 680 10.61 31.98 -9.15
N LEU A 681 11.05 30.96 -9.88
CA LEU A 681 12.45 30.73 -10.22
C LEU A 681 12.55 30.52 -11.73
N THR A 682 13.41 31.29 -12.39
CA THR A 682 13.62 31.19 -13.85
C THR A 682 14.96 30.59 -14.17
N SER A 683 15.01 29.66 -15.13
CA SER A 683 16.26 29.10 -15.61
C SER A 683 16.16 28.69 -17.08
N ILE A 684 17.30 28.66 -17.78
CA ILE A 684 17.43 28.04 -19.10
C ILE A 684 17.49 26.50 -19.01
N SER A 685 17.89 25.95 -17.85
CA SER A 685 17.95 24.51 -17.62
C SER A 685 16.61 24.00 -17.11
N ILE A 686 15.94 23.17 -17.91
CA ILE A 686 14.72 22.50 -17.48
C ILE A 686 15.01 21.41 -16.44
N GLY A 687 16.16 20.73 -16.54
CA GLY A 687 16.59 19.70 -15.60
C GLY A 687 16.79 20.26 -14.18
N LEU A 688 17.38 21.46 -14.07
CA LEU A 688 17.48 22.17 -12.79
C LEU A 688 16.10 22.40 -12.18
N LEU A 689 15.14 22.92 -12.95
CA LEU A 689 13.80 23.20 -12.44
C LEU A 689 13.04 21.93 -12.07
N GLU A 690 13.19 20.85 -12.83
CA GLU A 690 12.59 19.55 -12.51
C GLU A 690 13.16 18.96 -11.22
N ALA A 691 14.47 19.03 -11.01
CA ALA A 691 15.11 18.61 -9.77
C ALA A 691 14.69 19.49 -8.57
N VAL A 692 14.65 20.81 -8.74
CA VAL A 692 14.14 21.74 -7.74
C VAL A 692 12.67 21.47 -7.41
N GLN A 693 11.83 21.15 -8.40
CA GLN A 693 10.42 20.77 -8.19
C GLN A 693 10.30 19.51 -7.32
N LYS A 694 11.18 18.52 -7.50
CA LYS A 694 11.19 17.29 -6.68
C LYS A 694 11.63 17.57 -5.24
N ILE A 695 12.67 18.39 -5.03
CA ILE A 695 13.10 18.80 -3.69
C ILE A 695 12.00 19.63 -3.00
N LEU A 696 11.38 20.59 -3.69
CA LEU A 696 10.26 21.35 -3.13
C LEU A 696 9.12 20.43 -2.71
N LEU A 697 8.77 19.43 -3.53
CA LEU A 697 7.76 18.44 -3.18
C LEU A 697 8.18 17.61 -1.96
N ASN A 698 9.48 17.36 -1.76
CA ASN A 698 10.01 16.70 -0.56
C ASN A 698 9.74 17.51 0.73
N PHE A 699 9.66 18.84 0.63
CA PHE A 699 9.20 19.72 1.72
C PHE A 699 7.66 19.83 1.81
N GLY A 700 6.91 19.07 1.02
CA GLY A 700 5.45 19.19 0.91
C GLY A 700 4.99 20.41 0.11
N ILE A 701 5.87 21.02 -0.69
CA ILE A 701 5.59 22.23 -1.47
C ILE A 701 5.38 21.83 -2.94
N ALA A 702 4.12 21.73 -3.36
CA ALA A 702 3.81 21.50 -4.77
C ALA A 702 4.11 22.77 -5.61
N SER A 703 4.62 22.57 -6.82
CA SER A 703 4.99 23.67 -7.72
C SER A 703 4.67 23.35 -9.18
N LYS A 704 4.68 24.38 -10.03
CA LYS A 704 4.37 24.25 -11.45
C LYS A 704 5.50 24.79 -12.32
N ILE A 705 5.93 24.02 -13.32
CA ILE A 705 6.91 24.42 -14.31
C ILE A 705 6.22 24.85 -15.62
N TYR A 706 6.46 26.08 -16.03
CA TYR A 706 6.12 26.62 -17.33
C TYR A 706 7.33 26.50 -18.26
N ARG A 707 7.26 25.56 -19.21
CA ARG A 707 8.29 25.43 -20.24
C ARG A 707 8.17 26.55 -21.27
N ASN A 708 9.31 27.04 -21.77
CA ASN A 708 9.39 28.07 -22.81
C ASN A 708 8.57 29.32 -22.45
N ARG A 709 8.66 29.77 -21.19
CA ARG A 709 7.96 30.98 -20.72
C ARG A 709 8.31 32.19 -21.58
N ARG A 710 9.54 32.22 -22.10
CA ARG A 710 9.95 33.09 -23.20
C ARG A 710 10.78 32.28 -24.20
N ASN A 711 10.40 32.33 -25.47
CA ASN A 711 11.07 31.60 -26.55
C ASN A 711 12.48 32.13 -26.82
N ALA A 712 13.34 31.28 -27.38
CA ALA A 712 14.66 31.69 -27.83
C ALA A 712 14.55 32.85 -28.83
N SER A 713 15.31 33.92 -28.62
CA SER A 713 15.29 35.10 -29.47
C SER A 713 16.56 35.93 -29.27
N ALA A 714 16.96 36.69 -30.28
CA ALA A 714 17.93 37.76 -30.08
C ALA A 714 17.33 38.84 -29.16
N ARG A 715 18.10 39.30 -28.17
CA ARG A 715 17.65 40.32 -27.20
C ARG A 715 18.79 41.27 -26.87
N PHE A 716 18.46 42.54 -26.73
CA PHE A 716 19.37 43.52 -26.14
C PHE A 716 19.42 43.32 -24.63
N LEU A 717 20.57 42.85 -24.14
CA LEU A 717 20.85 42.71 -22.71
C LEU A 717 22.02 43.63 -22.32
N PRO A 718 22.14 44.02 -21.03
CA PRO A 718 23.27 44.78 -20.55
C PRO A 718 24.59 44.07 -20.87
N ASN A 719 25.56 44.79 -21.43
CA ASN A 719 26.85 44.25 -21.86
C ASN A 719 27.90 44.18 -20.73
N GLY A 720 27.50 44.43 -19.48
CA GLY A 720 28.39 44.48 -18.32
C GLY A 720 29.40 45.64 -18.31
N LYS A 721 29.25 46.60 -19.23
CA LYS A 721 30.05 47.84 -19.37
C LYS A 721 29.18 49.10 -19.39
N GLY A 722 27.94 49.03 -18.92
CA GLY A 722 27.01 50.16 -18.86
C GLY A 722 26.24 50.47 -20.15
N GLY A 723 26.33 49.61 -21.19
CA GLY A 723 25.52 49.71 -22.41
C GLY A 723 24.73 48.42 -22.68
N ASN A 724 23.95 48.38 -23.77
CA ASN A 724 23.25 47.18 -24.21
C ASN A 724 23.95 46.56 -25.44
N LYS A 725 23.99 45.24 -25.51
CA LYS A 725 24.45 44.49 -26.68
C LYS A 725 23.40 43.44 -27.02
N GLU A 726 23.27 43.12 -28.29
CA GLU A 726 22.42 42.02 -28.73
C GLU A 726 23.10 40.68 -28.41
N TYR A 727 22.35 39.81 -27.73
CA TYR A 727 22.75 38.44 -27.40
C TYR A 727 21.72 37.47 -27.97
N SER A 728 22.18 36.34 -28.50
CA SER A 728 21.28 35.22 -28.81
C SER A 728 20.90 34.55 -27.48
N CYS A 729 19.66 34.74 -27.05
CA CYS A 729 19.16 34.18 -25.80
C CYS A 729 18.42 32.87 -26.07
N GLN A 730 18.75 31.84 -25.30
CA GLN A 730 17.99 30.60 -25.27
C GLN A 730 16.58 30.82 -24.70
N ALA A 731 15.70 29.84 -24.90
CA ALA A 731 14.42 29.83 -24.21
C ALA A 731 14.67 29.72 -22.70
N TYR A 732 13.88 30.41 -21.88
CA TYR A 732 13.92 30.20 -20.44
C TYR A 732 12.57 29.68 -19.94
N HIS A 733 12.66 28.86 -18.90
CA HIS A 733 11.59 28.16 -18.23
C HIS A 733 11.35 28.83 -16.86
N GLU A 734 10.16 28.65 -16.30
CA GLU A 734 9.77 29.27 -15.03
C GLU A 734 9.13 28.22 -14.12
N LEU A 735 9.70 27.99 -12.94
CA LEU A 735 9.06 27.27 -11.85
C LEU A 735 8.30 28.29 -10.99
N SER A 736 7.05 27.97 -10.64
CA SER A 736 6.18 28.83 -9.83
C SER A 736 5.60 28.05 -8.66
N VAL A 737 5.78 28.59 -7.46
CA VAL A 737 5.12 28.18 -6.21
C VAL A 737 3.96 29.14 -5.96
N GLY A 738 2.77 28.59 -5.80
CA GLY A 738 1.51 29.32 -5.64
C GLY A 738 0.54 28.59 -4.71
N LYS A 739 -0.68 29.12 -4.57
CA LYS A 739 -1.74 28.58 -3.67
C LYS A 739 -1.25 28.52 -2.21
N GLN A 740 -1.80 27.60 -1.41
CA GLN A 740 -1.38 27.38 -0.03
C GLN A 740 0.10 26.99 0.14
N ASN A 741 0.77 26.49 -0.91
CA ASN A 741 2.19 26.09 -0.87
C ASN A 741 3.14 27.27 -0.57
N ILE A 742 2.69 28.52 -0.68
CA ILE A 742 3.49 29.70 -0.32
C ILE A 742 3.75 29.75 1.18
N HIS A 743 2.81 29.30 2.02
CA HIS A 743 3.06 29.22 3.46
C HIS A 743 4.18 28.23 3.75
N GLY A 744 4.10 27.03 3.15
CA GLY A 744 5.18 26.05 3.21
C GLY A 744 6.51 26.63 2.73
N PHE A 745 6.52 27.39 1.62
CA PHE A 745 7.75 28.06 1.18
C PHE A 745 8.29 29.07 2.20
N VAL A 746 7.43 29.90 2.83
CA VAL A 746 7.87 30.90 3.81
C VAL A 746 8.40 30.27 5.09
N GLU A 747 7.76 29.19 5.55
CA GLU A 747 8.07 28.50 6.80
C GLU A 747 9.29 27.58 6.64
N GLU A 748 9.34 26.80 5.57
CA GLU A 748 10.39 25.79 5.36
C GLU A 748 11.62 26.34 4.64
N ILE A 749 11.44 27.23 3.67
CA ILE A 749 12.51 27.70 2.79
C ILE A 749 12.84 29.18 3.06
N GLY A 750 12.02 30.11 2.58
CA GLY A 750 12.24 31.55 2.71
C GLY A 750 13.41 32.08 1.87
N PHE A 751 13.67 33.38 2.01
CA PHE A 751 14.79 34.08 1.38
C PHE A 751 15.83 34.51 2.41
N LEU A 752 17.09 34.57 2.01
CA LEU A 752 18.21 35.09 2.80
C LEU A 752 18.17 36.62 2.89
N LEU A 753 17.70 37.29 1.83
CA LEU A 753 17.62 38.75 1.83
C LEU A 753 16.36 39.20 2.59
N GLU A 754 16.55 39.91 3.71
CA GLU A 754 15.46 40.43 4.56
C GLU A 754 14.42 41.20 3.74
N ALA A 755 14.86 42.09 2.85
CA ALA A 755 13.96 42.87 2.01
C ALA A 755 13.04 42.00 1.11
N LYS A 756 13.55 40.88 0.55
CA LYS A 756 12.74 39.93 -0.24
C LYS A 756 11.78 39.15 0.68
N GLN A 757 12.26 38.73 1.85
CA GLN A 757 11.47 37.98 2.83
C GLN A 757 10.32 38.82 3.42
N GLU A 758 10.60 40.06 3.83
CA GLU A 758 9.61 41.01 4.32
C GLU A 758 8.60 41.36 3.24
N LYS A 759 9.05 41.57 2.00
CA LYS A 759 8.13 41.78 0.88
C LYS A 759 7.15 40.63 0.75
N LEU A 760 7.60 39.38 0.82
CA LEU A 760 6.72 38.21 0.78
C LEU A 760 5.77 38.17 1.99
N LYS A 761 6.27 38.37 3.22
CA LYS A 761 5.45 38.40 4.45
C LYS A 761 4.40 39.51 4.41
N ASN A 762 4.76 40.70 3.98
CA ASN A 762 3.85 41.85 3.84
C ASN A 762 2.75 41.55 2.82
N PHE A 763 3.08 40.88 1.72
CA PHE A 763 2.08 40.42 0.78
C PHE A 763 1.10 39.43 1.43
N LEU A 764 1.60 38.46 2.20
CA LEU A 764 0.76 37.47 2.88
C LEU A 764 -0.19 38.08 3.91
N GLN A 765 0.29 39.04 4.71
CA GLN A 765 -0.52 39.71 5.74
C GLN A 765 -1.65 40.57 5.16
N ASN A 766 -1.46 41.11 3.96
CA ASN A 766 -2.38 42.07 3.35
C ASN A 766 -3.30 41.45 2.28
N LEU A 767 -3.29 40.12 2.10
CA LEU A 767 -4.15 39.42 1.14
C LEU A 767 -5.62 39.51 1.56
N LYS A 768 -6.46 39.96 0.62
CA LYS A 768 -7.92 40.11 0.85
C LYS A 768 -8.70 38.79 0.69
N CYS A 769 -8.12 37.81 0.02
CA CYS A 769 -8.71 36.50 -0.24
C CYS A 769 -7.78 35.38 0.25
N GLY A 770 -8.36 34.34 0.85
CA GLY A 770 -7.62 33.13 1.23
C GLY A 770 -7.05 32.40 0.00
N PHE A 771 -6.07 31.53 0.23
CA PHE A 771 -5.48 30.72 -0.84
C PHE A 771 -6.37 29.55 -1.21
N TYR A 772 -6.30 29.14 -2.48
CA TYR A 772 -6.83 27.85 -2.90
C TYR A 772 -6.10 26.71 -2.18
N SER A 773 -6.84 25.67 -1.79
CA SER A 773 -6.24 24.45 -1.26
C SER A 773 -5.41 23.74 -2.33
N GLU A 774 -4.34 23.08 -1.90
CA GLU A 774 -3.56 22.17 -2.74
C GLU A 774 -4.06 20.74 -2.50
N ASN A 775 -4.40 20.07 -3.59
CA ASN A 775 -4.96 18.72 -3.56
C ASN A 775 -3.88 17.65 -3.81
N PHE A 776 -2.62 18.07 -4.03
CA PHE A 776 -1.50 17.18 -4.36
C PHE A 776 -1.86 16.21 -5.48
N THR A 777 -2.36 16.81 -6.57
CA THR A 777 -2.64 16.12 -7.83
C THR A 777 -1.97 16.86 -8.98
N ALA A 778 -1.51 16.09 -9.97
CA ALA A 778 -0.99 16.61 -11.22
C ALA A 778 -1.88 16.12 -12.38
N THR A 779 -1.91 16.87 -13.47
CA THR A 779 -2.76 16.63 -14.62
C THR A 779 -1.93 16.01 -15.73
N VAL A 780 -2.30 14.83 -16.22
CA VAL A 780 -1.64 14.22 -17.38
C VAL A 780 -1.70 15.18 -18.58
N LYS A 781 -0.55 15.44 -19.19
CA LYS A 781 -0.41 16.27 -20.39
C LYS A 781 -0.22 15.38 -21.62
N SER A 782 0.69 14.42 -21.54
CA SER A 782 1.07 13.56 -22.66
C SER A 782 1.75 12.30 -22.17
N ILE A 783 1.66 11.25 -22.97
CA ILE A 783 2.37 9.99 -22.78
C ILE A 783 3.07 9.69 -24.11
N VAL A 784 4.38 9.49 -24.06
CA VAL A 784 5.21 9.35 -25.27
C VAL A 784 6.13 8.14 -25.10
N LEU A 785 6.14 7.24 -26.09
CA LEU A 785 7.13 6.16 -26.16
C LEU A 785 8.52 6.78 -26.40
N GLU A 786 9.49 6.51 -25.52
CA GLU A 786 10.85 7.05 -25.63
C GLU A 786 11.87 6.02 -26.16
N GLY A 787 11.56 4.72 -26.11
CA GLY A 787 12.44 3.66 -26.61
C GLY A 787 12.39 2.42 -25.72
N GLU A 788 13.47 1.64 -25.74
CA GLU A 788 13.66 0.48 -24.87
C GLU A 788 14.87 0.71 -23.97
N GLU A 789 14.71 0.49 -22.66
CA GLU A 789 15.76 0.67 -21.66
C GLU A 789 15.65 -0.39 -20.58
N GLU A 790 16.71 -0.54 -19.79
CA GLU A 790 16.67 -1.33 -18.57
C GLU A 790 15.70 -0.71 -17.58
N VAL A 791 14.81 -1.57 -17.08
CA VAL A 791 13.81 -1.20 -16.09
C VAL A 791 13.96 -2.05 -14.84
N PHE A 792 13.50 -1.45 -13.75
CA PHE A 792 13.73 -1.89 -12.39
C PHE A 792 12.45 -1.71 -11.59
N ASP A 793 12.39 -2.38 -10.46
CA ASP A 793 11.25 -2.28 -9.56
C ASP A 793 11.66 -2.55 -8.11
N LEU A 794 10.75 -2.24 -7.18
CA LEU A 794 10.86 -2.50 -5.76
C LEU A 794 9.47 -2.82 -5.21
N THR A 795 9.44 -3.55 -4.08
CA THR A 795 8.19 -3.87 -3.40
C THR A 795 8.12 -3.16 -2.05
N GLU A 796 7.14 -2.28 -1.88
CA GLU A 796 6.77 -1.74 -0.57
C GLU A 796 5.52 -2.49 -0.06
N PRO A 797 5.62 -3.36 0.96
CA PRO A 797 4.57 -4.33 1.28
C PRO A 797 3.37 -3.74 2.05
N THR A 798 3.45 -2.52 2.60
CA THR A 798 2.42 -1.95 3.48
C THR A 798 1.31 -1.26 2.71
N THR A 799 1.69 -0.42 1.75
CA THR A 799 0.78 0.38 0.92
C THR A 799 0.72 -0.11 -0.52
N HIS A 800 1.64 -1.01 -0.90
CA HIS A 800 1.84 -1.44 -2.28
C HIS A 800 2.13 -0.27 -3.23
N SER A 801 2.83 0.74 -2.72
CA SER A 801 3.12 1.96 -3.47
C SER A 801 4.43 2.61 -3.05
N PHE A 802 5.02 3.36 -3.97
CA PHE A 802 6.16 4.22 -3.69
C PHE A 802 6.08 5.51 -4.52
N ILE A 803 6.92 6.49 -4.17
CA ILE A 803 6.95 7.79 -4.84
C ILE A 803 8.07 7.83 -5.88
N ALA A 804 7.71 7.73 -7.16
CA ALA A 804 8.62 7.80 -8.30
C ALA A 804 8.61 9.20 -8.93
N ASN A 805 9.73 9.94 -8.84
CA ASN A 805 9.86 11.32 -9.32
C ASN A 805 8.74 12.27 -8.81
N GLY A 806 8.19 11.97 -7.64
CA GLY A 806 7.11 12.72 -7.00
C GLY A 806 5.71 12.19 -7.29
N ILE A 807 5.57 11.22 -8.20
CA ILE A 807 4.30 10.59 -8.58
C ILE A 807 4.09 9.31 -7.77
N VAL A 808 2.86 9.08 -7.32
CA VAL A 808 2.49 7.86 -6.58
C VAL A 808 2.27 6.71 -7.58
N VAL A 809 3.10 5.68 -7.49
CA VAL A 809 3.06 4.50 -8.38
C VAL A 809 2.88 3.21 -7.59
N HIS A 810 2.33 2.18 -8.23
CA HIS A 810 2.04 0.89 -7.59
C HIS A 810 3.23 -0.07 -7.67
N ASN A 811 3.28 -1.05 -6.76
CA ASN A 811 4.12 -2.25 -6.89
C ASN A 811 3.72 -3.10 -8.12
N CYS A 812 4.39 -4.23 -8.32
CA CYS A 812 4.24 -5.05 -9.52
C CYS A 812 3.70 -6.45 -9.24
N GLY A 813 3.16 -7.14 -10.26
CA GLY A 813 2.58 -8.48 -10.12
C GLY A 813 2.40 -9.25 -11.44
N GLU A 814 2.49 -10.59 -11.36
CA GLU A 814 2.98 -11.59 -12.33
C GLU A 814 1.96 -12.24 -13.34
N GLN A 815 2.24 -12.25 -14.67
CA GLN A 815 1.54 -12.90 -15.83
C GLN A 815 2.50 -13.55 -16.88
N MET A 816 2.45 -14.87 -17.13
CA MET A 816 3.40 -15.63 -18.00
C MET A 816 3.05 -15.66 -19.50
N LEU A 817 2.90 -14.50 -20.11
CA LEU A 817 2.87 -14.33 -21.56
C LEU A 817 3.54 -12.99 -21.88
N HIS A 818 4.07 -12.83 -23.10
CA HIS A 818 4.30 -11.47 -23.58
C HIS A 818 2.97 -10.70 -23.55
N SER A 819 3.02 -9.41 -23.23
CA SER A 819 1.80 -8.57 -23.14
C SER A 819 0.95 -8.69 -24.41
N ASN A 820 -0.37 -8.74 -24.24
CA ASN A 820 -1.36 -8.90 -25.32
C ASN A 820 -1.21 -10.19 -26.14
N ASN A 821 -0.49 -11.20 -25.66
CA ASN A 821 -0.40 -12.48 -26.34
C ASN A 821 -1.56 -13.41 -25.94
N SER A 822 -1.84 -14.41 -26.77
CA SER A 822 -2.89 -15.41 -26.53
C SER A 822 -2.32 -16.82 -26.48
N CYS A 823 -2.99 -17.68 -25.73
CA CYS A 823 -2.58 -19.06 -25.54
C CYS A 823 -3.27 -19.94 -26.61
N ASN A 824 -2.48 -20.57 -27.49
CA ASN A 824 -2.97 -21.51 -28.50
C ASN A 824 -2.25 -22.85 -28.35
N LEU A 825 -2.94 -23.78 -27.69
CA LEU A 825 -2.40 -25.08 -27.29
C LEU A 825 -3.18 -26.23 -27.94
N GLY A 826 -2.46 -27.28 -28.29
CA GLY A 826 -3.01 -28.57 -28.68
C GLY A 826 -2.22 -29.72 -28.06
N SER A 827 -2.73 -30.93 -28.20
CA SER A 827 -2.07 -32.12 -27.65
C SER A 827 -2.26 -33.35 -28.54
N ILE A 828 -1.22 -34.18 -28.65
CA ILE A 828 -1.29 -35.48 -29.34
C ILE A 828 -1.39 -36.63 -28.34
N ASP A 829 -2.43 -37.46 -28.46
CA ASP A 829 -2.56 -38.70 -27.71
C ASP A 829 -1.65 -39.80 -28.28
N LEU A 830 -0.50 -40.02 -27.62
CA LEU A 830 0.52 -40.98 -28.03
C LEU A 830 -0.01 -42.43 -28.02
N SER A 831 -1.00 -42.73 -27.18
CA SER A 831 -1.57 -44.07 -27.05
C SER A 831 -2.26 -44.55 -28.35
N LYS A 832 -2.68 -43.61 -29.21
CA LYS A 832 -3.31 -43.89 -30.53
C LYS A 832 -2.31 -44.28 -31.61
N PHE A 833 -1.02 -44.15 -31.33
CA PHE A 833 0.08 -44.48 -32.24
C PHE A 833 0.68 -45.87 -31.97
N TYR A 834 0.18 -46.59 -30.97
CA TYR A 834 0.54 -47.98 -30.70
C TYR A 834 -0.08 -48.95 -31.73
N LYS A 835 0.71 -49.97 -32.12
CA LYS A 835 0.28 -51.23 -32.74
C LYS A 835 0.99 -52.37 -32.03
N ARG A 836 0.29 -53.46 -31.77
CA ARG A 836 0.92 -54.65 -31.22
C ARG A 836 1.66 -55.41 -32.33
N VAL A 837 2.99 -55.53 -32.19
CA VAL A 837 3.86 -56.36 -33.04
C VAL A 837 4.65 -57.29 -32.13
N GLY A 838 4.75 -58.58 -32.47
CA GLY A 838 5.43 -59.57 -31.63
C GLY A 838 4.87 -59.64 -30.20
N ASP A 839 5.76 -59.56 -29.21
CA ASP A 839 5.41 -59.53 -27.79
C ASP A 839 4.75 -58.21 -27.34
N GLY A 840 4.77 -57.18 -28.20
CA GLY A 840 4.16 -55.87 -27.95
C GLY A 840 5.06 -54.91 -27.17
N LYS A 841 6.32 -55.27 -26.92
CA LYS A 841 7.24 -54.50 -26.06
C LYS A 841 8.25 -53.66 -26.84
N ASN A 842 8.64 -54.12 -28.03
CA ASN A 842 9.62 -53.41 -28.84
C ASN A 842 9.06 -52.06 -29.31
N VAL A 843 9.60 -50.96 -28.79
CA VAL A 843 9.13 -49.59 -29.07
C VAL A 843 9.24 -49.25 -30.56
N ASP A 844 10.36 -49.61 -31.20
CA ASP A 844 10.62 -49.31 -32.62
C ASP A 844 9.62 -49.99 -33.55
N GLU A 845 9.19 -51.20 -33.18
CA GLU A 845 8.21 -51.95 -33.95
C GLU A 845 6.76 -51.60 -33.59
N CYS A 846 6.48 -51.30 -32.32
CA CYS A 846 5.13 -51.12 -31.80
C CYS A 846 4.63 -49.68 -31.91
N VAL A 847 5.50 -48.68 -32.02
CA VAL A 847 5.11 -47.28 -32.23
C VAL A 847 5.07 -46.96 -33.73
N LYS A 848 3.96 -46.37 -34.19
CA LYS A 848 3.82 -45.89 -35.57
C LYS A 848 4.54 -44.56 -35.77
N TRP A 849 5.88 -44.57 -35.70
CA TRP A 849 6.73 -43.38 -35.77
C TRP A 849 6.47 -42.48 -36.98
N GLU A 850 6.35 -43.06 -38.18
CA GLU A 850 6.05 -42.29 -39.40
C GLU A 850 4.71 -41.56 -39.32
N ARG A 851 3.69 -42.22 -38.76
CA ARG A 851 2.36 -41.62 -38.57
C ARG A 851 2.41 -40.53 -37.50
N LEU A 852 3.13 -40.76 -36.41
CA LEU A 852 3.31 -39.77 -35.34
C LEU A 852 3.98 -38.52 -35.89
N ALA A 853 5.12 -38.66 -36.60
CA ALA A 853 5.81 -37.55 -37.24
C ALA A 853 4.89 -36.76 -38.18
N ARG A 854 4.11 -37.45 -39.03
CA ARG A 854 3.14 -36.82 -39.92
C ARG A 854 2.04 -36.06 -39.17
N VAL A 855 1.48 -36.65 -38.11
CA VAL A 855 0.42 -36.00 -37.32
C VAL A 855 0.96 -34.81 -36.53
N THR A 856 2.17 -34.89 -35.98
CA THR A 856 2.85 -33.76 -35.33
C THR A 856 2.98 -32.59 -36.30
N GLN A 857 3.51 -32.82 -37.51
CA GLN A 857 3.63 -31.77 -38.54
C GLN A 857 2.27 -31.15 -38.88
N LEU A 858 1.25 -31.98 -39.13
CA LEU A 858 -0.10 -31.51 -39.45
C LEU A 858 -0.75 -30.75 -38.28
N SER A 859 -0.52 -31.18 -37.04
CA SER A 859 -1.08 -30.53 -35.84
C SER A 859 -0.43 -29.19 -35.59
N THR A 860 0.89 -29.08 -35.72
CA THR A 860 1.60 -27.80 -35.64
C THR A 860 1.11 -26.83 -36.72
N GLN A 861 0.98 -27.29 -37.98
CA GLN A 861 0.43 -26.47 -39.05
C GLN A 861 -1.02 -26.07 -38.79
N PHE A 862 -1.83 -26.98 -38.23
CA PHE A 862 -3.20 -26.67 -37.87
C PHE A 862 -3.29 -25.60 -36.77
N LEU A 863 -2.52 -25.73 -35.69
CA LEU A 863 -2.43 -24.71 -34.63
C LEU A 863 -1.97 -23.37 -35.19
N ASP A 864 -0.99 -23.38 -36.09
CA ASP A 864 -0.51 -22.18 -36.77
C ASP A 864 -1.62 -21.53 -37.62
N ASN A 865 -2.39 -22.34 -38.37
CA ASN A 865 -3.53 -21.84 -39.13
C ASN A 865 -4.67 -21.30 -38.22
N VAL A 866 -4.84 -21.82 -37.00
CA VAL A 866 -5.83 -21.32 -36.04
C VAL A 866 -5.52 -19.88 -35.63
N ILE A 867 -4.25 -19.47 -35.61
CA ILE A 867 -3.88 -18.06 -35.40
C ILE A 867 -4.44 -17.17 -36.52
N ASP A 868 -4.38 -17.63 -37.76
CA ASP A 868 -4.89 -16.85 -38.91
C ASP A 868 -6.42 -16.89 -39.03
N ALA A 869 -7.04 -17.99 -38.61
CA ALA A 869 -8.49 -18.20 -38.65
C ALA A 869 -9.22 -17.69 -37.39
N GLY A 870 -8.49 -17.43 -36.31
CA GLY A 870 -9.01 -16.96 -35.03
C GLY A 870 -9.45 -15.51 -35.10
N ASP A 871 -10.59 -15.21 -34.48
CA ASP A 871 -11.09 -13.85 -34.30
C ASP A 871 -10.72 -13.39 -32.88
N PHE A 872 -9.73 -12.51 -32.76
CA PHE A 872 -9.25 -12.02 -31.47
C PHE A 872 -10.04 -10.79 -31.04
N PRO A 873 -10.40 -10.66 -29.74
CA PRO A 873 -11.32 -9.63 -29.28
C PRO A 873 -10.76 -8.20 -29.32
N LEU A 874 -9.44 -8.03 -29.45
CA LEU A 874 -8.73 -6.75 -29.50
C LEU A 874 -7.68 -6.77 -30.62
N ASP A 875 -7.57 -5.68 -31.38
CA ASP A 875 -6.61 -5.53 -32.48
C ASP A 875 -5.15 -5.71 -32.03
N ASP A 876 -4.80 -5.25 -30.81
CA ASP A 876 -3.46 -5.43 -30.24
C ASP A 876 -3.13 -6.90 -29.98
N ILE A 877 -4.13 -7.70 -29.62
CA ILE A 877 -3.97 -9.15 -29.45
C ILE A 877 -3.81 -9.79 -30.83
N ASP A 878 -4.63 -9.42 -31.81
CA ASP A 878 -4.55 -9.92 -33.18
C ASP A 878 -3.14 -9.71 -33.78
N ASP A 879 -2.60 -8.50 -33.65
CA ASP A 879 -1.27 -8.12 -34.12
C ASP A 879 -0.13 -8.88 -33.40
N VAL A 880 -0.15 -8.95 -32.05
CA VAL A 880 0.87 -9.68 -31.29
C VAL A 880 0.83 -11.19 -31.58
N VAL A 881 -0.36 -11.79 -31.63
CA VAL A 881 -0.52 -13.23 -31.87
C VAL A 881 -0.10 -13.59 -33.30
N LYS A 882 -0.47 -12.78 -34.31
CA LYS A 882 -0.06 -13.02 -35.70
C LYS A 882 1.44 -12.82 -35.93
N ARG A 883 2.09 -11.92 -35.18
CA ARG A 883 3.55 -11.71 -35.25
C ARG A 883 4.35 -12.79 -34.55
N THR A 884 3.92 -13.17 -33.34
CA THR A 884 4.68 -14.11 -32.50
C THR A 884 4.32 -15.57 -32.77
N ARG A 885 3.20 -15.81 -33.45
CA ARG A 885 2.64 -17.12 -33.84
C ARG A 885 2.77 -18.17 -32.73
N PRO A 886 2.27 -17.88 -31.51
CA PRO A 886 2.46 -18.75 -30.37
C PRO A 886 1.68 -20.04 -30.59
N VAL A 887 2.39 -21.16 -30.72
CA VAL A 887 1.79 -22.49 -30.78
C VAL A 887 2.44 -23.39 -29.75
N GLY A 888 1.64 -24.09 -28.95
CA GLY A 888 2.14 -25.13 -28.06
C GLY A 888 1.49 -26.45 -28.39
N LEU A 889 2.28 -27.41 -28.88
CA LEU A 889 1.82 -28.77 -29.14
C LEU A 889 2.39 -29.71 -28.09
N GLY A 890 1.57 -30.04 -27.09
CA GLY A 890 1.89 -30.99 -26.05
C GLY A 890 1.62 -32.45 -26.46
N ILE A 891 1.86 -33.34 -25.52
CA ILE A 891 1.51 -34.76 -25.62
C ILE A 891 0.58 -35.16 -24.48
N MET A 892 -0.28 -36.14 -24.74
CA MET A 892 -1.09 -36.83 -23.73
C MET A 892 -1.07 -38.34 -24.00
N GLY A 893 -1.63 -39.15 -23.10
CA GLY A 893 -1.69 -40.60 -23.29
C GLY A 893 -0.33 -41.31 -23.27
N PHE A 894 0.73 -40.67 -22.74
CA PHE A 894 2.05 -41.28 -22.60
C PHE A 894 2.00 -42.47 -21.62
N ALA A 895 1.31 -42.33 -20.48
CA ALA A 895 1.12 -43.43 -19.54
C ALA A 895 0.41 -44.63 -20.19
N ASP A 896 -0.64 -44.39 -20.96
CA ASP A 896 -1.35 -45.44 -21.71
C ASP A 896 -0.45 -46.13 -22.75
N LEU A 897 0.46 -45.37 -23.38
CA LEU A 897 1.44 -45.92 -24.30
C LEU A 897 2.43 -46.83 -23.56
N CYS A 898 2.98 -46.39 -22.41
CA CYS A 898 3.87 -47.20 -21.58
C CYS A 898 3.18 -48.49 -21.10
N LEU A 899 1.91 -48.42 -20.66
CA LEU A 899 1.12 -49.59 -20.29
C LEU A 899 0.96 -50.59 -21.44
N LYS A 900 0.68 -50.09 -22.65
CA LYS A 900 0.57 -50.93 -23.86
C LYS A 900 1.89 -51.59 -24.25
N LEU A 901 3.00 -50.90 -24.01
CA LEU A 901 4.37 -51.39 -24.24
C LEU A 901 4.88 -52.28 -23.09
N GLN A 902 4.13 -52.38 -21.99
CA GLN A 902 4.55 -53.06 -20.76
C GLN A 902 5.87 -52.49 -20.20
N ILE A 903 6.08 -51.18 -20.34
CA ILE A 903 7.21 -50.47 -19.76
C ILE A 903 6.79 -50.00 -18.37
N THR A 904 7.53 -50.43 -17.35
CA THR A 904 7.32 -49.93 -15.99
C THR A 904 7.88 -48.53 -15.89
N TYR A 905 7.13 -47.61 -15.28
CA TYR A 905 7.60 -46.26 -15.01
C TYR A 905 8.90 -46.32 -14.18
N GLY A 906 9.99 -45.74 -14.69
CA GLY A 906 11.30 -45.72 -14.02
C GLY A 906 12.23 -46.90 -14.32
N GLU A 907 11.83 -47.87 -15.16
CA GLU A 907 12.79 -48.79 -15.77
C GLU A 907 13.59 -48.04 -16.85
N GLN A 908 14.92 -48.04 -16.75
CA GLN A 908 15.83 -47.43 -17.74
C GLN A 908 15.74 -48.09 -19.11
#